data_AF-A0A8S0UJN3-F1
#
_entry.id   AF-A0A8S0UJN3-F1
#
_cell.length_a   1.000
_cell.length_b   1.000
_cell.length_c   1.000
_cell.angle_alpha   90.00
_cell.angle_beta   90.00
_cell.angle_gamma   90.00
#
_symmetry.space_group_name_H-M   'P 1'
#
loop_
_entity.id
_entity.type
_entity.pdbx_description
1 polymer ?
#
loop_
_entity_poly.entity_id
_entity_poly.type
_entity_poly.pdbx_seq_one_letter_code
_entity_poly.pdbx_strand_id
1 'polypeptide(L)'
;MSRFHIGGKVVDSVDFLQKRHWAWRLDLWPFAIIYGVWLMAIVPILDAGDAFIVLGSLVAIHILVFLFTVWSVDFKCFVQYTKVNDIHRADTCKVTPAKFSGSKEIVPLHFRKLAGSSNSVDVEEIYFDFRKQRFIYSKEKNTFCKLPYPSKEKIGYYIKNTGYGTDAKVVAATEKWGRNVFEGSVTYILGKSVGDPLEKAALKGIEWSYKSDEKSMPKKGGGNAVQIVQRHHFASHLKRMGVVVRVQEQFFAFVKGAPETIQERLVDVPAFYMKTYKKHTRQGSRVLALAYKSLPDMTVSEARSLEREVVESGLTFAGFVVFNCPIRGDSATILTELKGSSHDLVMITGDQALTACHVAGQVNIISKPALILVNGKNSGEYEWVSPDETDIIKYSENEAEALSESYDLCIGGDCIEMLQQTSGILKVIPYVKVFARVAPEQKELIMTTFKSVGRVTLMCGDGTNDVGALKQAHIGVALLNAIPPAQKEKSSSEAPSKNDSAKSGKSKKLKSLVENGEGPSKSRAVSKSESTSNQAVNRHLTAAEMQREKLKKLMNELNEEGDGRSAPVVKLGDASMASPFTAKHASIAPTTDVIRQGRSTLVTTLQMFKILGLNCLATAYVLSVMNLDGVKLGDVQATISGVFTAAFFLFISHARPLPTLSAERPHPNIFCSYVFLSLLGQFAVHLFFLISSVKEAEKYMPDECIEPDSDFHPNLVNTVSYMVGMMLQVATFAVNYMGHPFNQSISENKPFLYALLGAVGFFTVITSDLFRDLNDWLKLVPLPRALRDKLMIWALLMFLCCYTWERLLRWAFPGKMPAWRKRQQHVAATIEKKKSL
;
A
#
# COMPACT_ATOMS: atom_id res chain seq x y z
N MET A 1 25.45 -21.89 26.04
CA MET A 1 25.67 -20.69 25.22
C MET A 1 24.46 -19.79 25.39
N SER A 2 24.62 -18.47 25.56
CA SER A 2 23.48 -17.54 25.77
C SER A 2 22.76 -17.15 24.48
N ARG A 3 23.43 -17.32 23.33
CA ARG A 3 22.94 -16.96 22.00
C ARG A 3 23.09 -18.13 21.05
N PHE A 4 21.99 -18.50 20.40
CA PHE A 4 21.96 -19.54 19.38
C PHE A 4 21.84 -18.89 18.00
N HIS A 5 22.74 -19.24 17.08
CA HIS A 5 22.64 -18.84 15.68
C HIS A 5 21.86 -19.90 14.91
N ILE A 6 20.71 -19.49 14.36
CA ILE A 6 19.85 -20.36 13.55
C ILE A 6 20.30 -20.32 12.08
N GLY A 7 20.88 -19.20 11.63
CA GLY A 7 21.37 -19.03 10.26
C GLY A 7 20.27 -19.20 9.19
N GLY A 8 19.01 -19.01 9.57
CA GLY A 8 17.86 -19.21 8.70
C GLY A 8 17.47 -17.95 7.93
N LYS A 9 16.70 -18.10 6.85
CA LYS A 9 16.18 -16.95 6.05
C LYS A 9 15.30 -15.97 6.86
N VAL A 10 14.69 -16.44 7.96
CA VAL A 10 13.73 -15.64 8.77
C VAL A 10 14.34 -15.21 10.11
N VAL A 11 15.08 -16.10 10.77
CA VAL A 11 15.69 -15.86 12.08
C VAL A 11 17.20 -16.06 11.98
N ASP A 12 17.94 -15.04 12.42
CA ASP A 12 19.40 -15.08 12.49
C ASP A 12 19.88 -15.68 13.81
N SER A 13 19.40 -15.14 14.93
CA SER A 13 19.79 -15.61 16.26
C SER A 13 18.71 -15.46 17.32
N VAL A 14 18.78 -16.29 18.37
CA VAL A 14 17.87 -16.29 19.51
C VAL A 14 18.66 -16.17 20.81
N ASP A 15 18.30 -15.21 21.67
CA ASP A 15 18.84 -15.06 23.02
C ASP A 15 17.80 -15.52 24.05
N PHE A 16 18.19 -16.34 25.02
CA PHE A 16 17.28 -16.77 26.09
C PHE A 16 17.20 -15.76 27.22
N LEU A 17 15.97 -15.50 27.68
CA LEU A 17 15.65 -14.46 28.64
C LEU A 17 14.74 -15.00 29.75
N GLN A 18 15.15 -14.75 30.99
CA GLN A 18 14.31 -14.94 32.17
C GLN A 18 13.82 -13.58 32.65
N LYS A 19 12.54 -13.49 32.99
CA LYS A 19 11.95 -12.23 33.46
C LYS A 19 12.47 -11.90 34.86
N ARG A 20 12.96 -10.69 35.07
CA ARG A 20 13.36 -10.24 36.41
C ARG A 20 12.14 -10.11 37.30
N HIS A 21 12.31 -10.47 38.59
CA HIS A 21 11.32 -10.17 39.61
C HIS A 21 11.07 -8.65 39.63
N TRP A 22 9.82 -8.24 39.89
CA TRP A 22 9.41 -6.83 39.75
C TRP A 22 10.27 -5.88 40.61
N ALA A 23 10.67 -6.32 41.80
CA ALA A 23 11.51 -5.55 42.72
C ALA A 23 12.95 -5.33 42.23
N TRP A 24 13.47 -6.18 41.33
CA TRP A 24 14.85 -6.12 40.83
C TRP A 24 14.94 -5.55 39.40
N ARG A 25 13.86 -4.96 38.91
CA ARG A 25 13.91 -4.29 37.62
C ARG A 25 14.66 -2.97 37.74
N LEU A 26 15.44 -2.67 36.70
CA LEU A 26 16.31 -1.50 36.69
C LEU A 26 15.55 -0.17 36.49
N ASP A 27 14.28 -0.23 36.13
CA ASP A 27 13.37 0.92 36.09
C ASP A 27 12.76 1.24 37.47
N LEU A 28 12.74 0.29 38.41
CA LEU A 28 12.09 0.47 39.71
C LEU A 28 13.08 0.66 40.86
N TRP A 29 14.04 -0.27 41.02
CA TRP A 29 14.91 -0.28 42.19
C TRP A 29 15.86 0.92 42.29
N PRO A 30 16.62 1.29 41.24
CA PRO A 30 17.47 2.47 41.30
C PRO A 30 16.67 3.75 41.56
N PHE A 31 15.50 3.89 40.94
CA PHE A 31 14.64 5.04 41.15
C PHE A 31 14.08 5.11 42.56
N ALA A 32 13.71 3.97 43.18
CA ALA A 32 13.29 3.94 44.58
C ALA A 32 14.37 4.49 45.53
N ILE A 33 15.65 4.16 45.28
CA ILE A 33 16.78 4.75 46.03
C ILE A 33 16.86 6.26 45.79
N ILE A 34 16.80 6.69 44.53
CA ILE A 34 16.92 8.12 44.18
C ILE A 34 15.76 8.93 44.78
N TYR A 35 14.53 8.41 44.79
CA TYR A 35 13.39 9.02 45.49
C TYR A 35 13.61 9.08 47.01
N GLY A 36 14.19 8.04 47.60
CA GLY A 36 14.56 8.04 49.02
C GLY A 36 15.62 9.08 49.35
N VAL A 37 16.65 9.22 48.51
CA VAL A 37 17.70 10.26 48.65
C VAL A 37 17.10 11.65 48.49
N TRP A 38 16.18 11.85 47.52
CA TRP A 38 15.46 13.11 47.37
C TRP A 38 14.71 13.48 48.66
N LEU A 39 13.95 12.54 49.23
CA LEU A 39 13.17 12.78 50.44
C LEU A 39 14.05 13.06 51.68
N MET A 40 15.17 12.35 51.82
CA MET A 40 15.98 12.41 53.05
C MET A 40 17.11 13.44 53.01
N ALA A 41 17.64 13.77 51.83
CA ALA A 41 18.79 14.67 51.69
C ALA A 41 18.43 15.97 50.97
N ILE A 42 17.51 15.96 50.00
CA ILE A 42 17.22 17.15 49.17
C ILE A 42 16.11 17.99 49.83
N VAL A 43 15.02 17.37 50.29
CA VAL A 43 13.90 18.06 50.96
C VAL A 43 14.33 18.84 52.22
N PRO A 44 15.25 18.35 53.07
CA PRO A 44 15.69 19.13 54.24
C PRO A 44 16.68 20.25 53.95
N ILE A 45 17.32 20.25 52.77
CA ILE A 45 18.39 21.22 52.41
C ILE A 45 17.85 22.38 51.57
N LEU A 46 16.81 22.14 50.78
CA LEU A 46 16.23 23.10 49.83
C LEU A 46 14.87 23.59 50.29
N ASP A 47 14.49 24.77 49.80
CA ASP A 47 13.14 25.28 49.96
C ASP A 47 12.14 24.35 49.25
N ALA A 48 10.90 24.31 49.76
CA ALA A 48 9.87 23.40 49.28
C ALA A 48 9.64 23.50 47.75
N GLY A 49 9.70 24.71 47.19
CA GLY A 49 9.57 24.95 45.75
C GLY A 49 10.67 24.27 44.93
N ASP A 50 11.93 24.46 45.32
CA ASP A 50 13.09 23.87 44.63
C ASP A 50 13.10 22.35 44.77
N ALA A 51 12.70 21.84 45.94
CA ALA A 51 12.55 20.40 46.16
C ALA A 51 11.50 19.78 45.21
N PHE A 52 10.38 20.47 44.95
CA PHE A 52 9.38 20.02 43.97
C PHE A 52 9.89 20.07 42.52
N ILE A 53 10.74 21.03 42.14
CA ILE A 53 11.37 21.08 40.81
C ILE A 53 12.29 19.87 40.61
N VAL A 54 13.08 19.51 41.62
CA VAL A 54 13.93 18.32 41.57
C VAL A 54 13.08 17.05 41.47
N LEU A 55 11.98 16.96 42.21
CA LEU A 55 11.03 15.84 42.11
C LEU A 55 10.45 15.72 40.70
N GLY A 56 9.99 16.83 40.13
CA GLY A 56 9.44 16.88 38.77
C GLY A 56 10.45 16.41 37.72
N SER A 57 11.71 16.85 37.83
CA SER A 57 12.80 16.42 36.95
C SER A 57 13.08 14.92 37.08
N LEU A 58 13.10 14.40 38.31
CA LEU A 58 13.31 12.98 38.59
C LEU A 58 12.16 12.12 38.04
N VAL A 59 10.91 12.54 38.24
CA VAL A 59 9.73 11.87 37.66
C VAL A 59 9.79 11.88 36.14
N ALA A 60 10.19 12.99 35.50
CA ALA A 60 10.33 13.07 34.05
C ALA A 60 11.39 12.07 33.53
N ILE A 61 12.55 11.97 34.18
CA ILE A 61 13.59 11.00 33.84
C ILE A 61 13.08 9.57 34.02
N HIS A 62 12.34 9.29 35.09
CA HIS A 62 11.77 7.97 35.35
C HIS A 62 10.76 7.57 34.25
N ILE A 63 9.86 8.48 33.87
CA ILE A 63 8.93 8.28 32.76
C ILE A 63 9.69 8.03 31.45
N LEU A 64 10.75 8.79 31.18
CA LEU A 64 11.57 8.63 29.98
C LEU A 64 12.22 7.23 29.92
N VAL A 65 12.77 6.74 31.04
CA VAL A 65 13.32 5.39 31.13
C VAL A 65 12.25 4.35 30.84
N PHE A 66 11.04 4.51 31.40
CA PHE A 66 9.92 3.63 31.12
C PHE A 66 9.53 3.64 29.64
N LEU A 67 9.39 4.82 29.01
CA LEU A 67 9.08 4.95 27.58
C LEU A 67 10.16 4.34 26.69
N PHE A 68 11.43 4.43 27.08
CA PHE A 68 12.53 3.82 26.32
C PHE A 68 12.43 2.29 26.27
N THR A 69 11.77 1.66 27.26
CA THR A 69 11.44 0.22 27.20
C THR A 69 10.37 -0.13 26.17
N VAL A 70 9.57 0.84 25.72
CA VAL A 70 8.57 0.65 24.66
C VAL A 70 9.22 0.81 23.29
N TRP A 71 10.14 1.75 23.13
CA TRP A 71 10.78 2.04 21.84
C TRP A 71 11.87 1.05 21.44
N SER A 72 12.60 0.49 22.42
CA SER A 72 13.72 -0.41 22.15
C SER A 72 13.54 -1.76 22.82
N VAL A 73 13.44 -2.81 22.01
CA VAL A 73 13.40 -4.19 22.47
C VAL A 73 14.69 -4.57 23.21
N ASP A 74 15.85 -4.12 22.74
CA ASP A 74 17.12 -4.42 23.39
C ASP A 74 17.22 -3.74 24.77
N PHE A 75 16.73 -2.51 24.91
CA PHE A 75 16.67 -1.82 26.20
C PHE A 75 15.66 -2.47 27.14
N LYS A 76 14.48 -2.84 26.63
CA LYS A 76 13.49 -3.61 27.40
C LYS A 76 14.09 -4.91 27.95
N CYS A 77 14.86 -5.63 27.14
CA CYS A 77 15.58 -6.82 27.56
C CYS A 77 16.62 -6.52 28.66
N PHE A 78 17.32 -5.40 28.59
CA PHE A 78 18.28 -4.99 29.61
C PHE A 78 17.62 -4.67 30.95
N VAL A 79 16.50 -3.94 30.93
CA VAL A 79 15.80 -3.47 32.14
C VAL A 79 14.99 -4.56 32.82
N GLN A 80 14.22 -5.34 32.04
CA GLN A 80 13.19 -6.24 32.58
C GLN A 80 13.60 -7.71 32.57
N TYR A 81 14.69 -8.08 31.89
CA TYR A 81 15.10 -9.47 31.71
C TYR A 81 16.57 -9.70 32.08
N THR A 82 16.91 -10.96 32.31
CA THR A 82 18.29 -11.42 32.49
C THR A 82 18.56 -12.48 31.44
N LYS A 83 19.73 -12.41 30.80
CA LYS A 83 20.15 -13.43 29.83
C LYS A 83 20.52 -14.72 30.56
N VAL A 84 20.01 -15.85 30.08
CA VAL A 84 20.26 -17.17 30.68
C VAL A 84 20.89 -18.09 29.64
N ASN A 85 21.77 -18.99 30.09
CA ASN A 85 22.48 -19.94 29.23
C ASN A 85 21.75 -21.29 29.08
N ASP A 86 20.78 -21.55 29.94
CA ASP A 86 20.00 -22.78 30.02
C ASP A 86 18.58 -22.53 29.50
N ILE A 87 18.11 -23.41 28.61
CA ILE A 87 16.80 -23.32 27.95
C ILE A 87 15.66 -23.55 28.95
N HIS A 88 15.84 -24.44 29.93
CA HIS A 88 14.78 -24.78 30.90
C HIS A 88 14.56 -23.70 31.96
N ARG A 89 15.53 -22.79 32.12
CA ARG A 89 15.41 -21.62 33.01
C ARG A 89 14.85 -20.39 32.31
N ALA A 90 14.63 -20.47 31.00
CA ALA A 90 14.17 -19.35 30.19
C ALA A 90 12.66 -19.41 29.97
N ASP A 91 11.95 -18.32 30.30
CA ASP A 91 10.51 -18.20 30.05
C ASP A 91 10.22 -17.61 28.66
N THR A 92 11.19 -16.83 28.15
CA THR A 92 11.04 -16.05 26.92
C THR A 92 12.34 -16.07 26.13
N CYS A 93 12.24 -15.71 24.85
CA CYS A 93 13.42 -15.55 24.02
C CYS A 93 13.33 -14.27 23.20
N LYS A 94 14.47 -13.59 23.01
CA LYS A 94 14.59 -12.48 22.07
C LYS A 94 15.02 -13.04 20.73
N VAL A 95 14.15 -12.89 19.74
CA VAL A 95 14.41 -13.31 18.37
C VAL A 95 14.98 -12.14 17.59
N THR A 96 16.17 -12.33 17.06
CA THR A 96 16.78 -11.40 16.10
C THR A 96 16.53 -11.96 14.69
N PRO A 97 15.71 -11.27 13.87
CA PRO A 97 15.43 -11.73 12.52
C PRO A 97 16.66 -11.60 11.62
N ALA A 98 16.67 -12.37 10.53
CA ALA A 98 17.64 -12.18 9.45
C ALA A 98 17.47 -10.80 8.79
N LYS A 99 18.51 -10.35 8.07
CA LYS A 99 18.46 -9.08 7.32
C LYS A 99 17.22 -9.07 6.40
N PHE A 100 16.47 -7.97 6.43
CA PHE A 100 15.22 -7.78 5.68
C PHE A 100 14.03 -8.67 6.11
N SER A 101 14.16 -9.49 7.15
CA SER A 101 13.08 -10.32 7.71
C SER A 101 12.37 -9.66 8.89
N GLY A 102 12.50 -8.33 9.02
CA GLY A 102 11.74 -7.48 9.95
C GLY A 102 12.50 -7.02 11.20
N SER A 103 11.77 -6.78 12.29
CA SER A 103 12.28 -6.23 13.56
C SER A 103 12.44 -7.29 14.64
N LYS A 104 13.34 -7.03 15.60
CA LYS A 104 13.54 -7.86 16.80
C LYS A 104 12.25 -7.93 17.60
N GLU A 105 12.02 -9.07 18.24
CA GLU A 105 10.82 -9.30 19.05
C GLU A 105 11.14 -10.20 20.25
N ILE A 106 10.42 -10.02 21.36
CA ILE A 106 10.46 -10.94 22.50
C ILE A 106 9.25 -11.85 22.37
N VAL A 107 9.48 -13.15 22.26
CA VAL A 107 8.45 -14.16 22.12
C VAL A 107 8.51 -15.15 23.28
N PRO A 108 7.35 -15.65 23.76
CA PRO A 108 7.30 -16.65 24.81
C PRO A 108 7.91 -17.97 24.33
N LEU A 109 8.60 -18.66 25.23
CA LEU A 109 9.08 -20.01 25.01
C LEU A 109 8.04 -21.00 25.56
N HIS A 110 7.62 -21.95 24.73
CA HIS A 110 6.60 -22.93 25.09
C HIS A 110 7.22 -24.32 25.26
N PHE A 111 6.79 -25.00 26.31
CA PHE A 111 7.16 -26.38 26.63
C PHE A 111 5.92 -27.26 26.47
N ARG A 112 6.03 -28.31 25.66
CA ARG A 112 4.93 -29.26 25.42
C ARG A 112 5.43 -30.67 25.63
N LYS A 113 4.65 -31.48 26.35
CA LYS A 113 4.85 -32.93 26.43
C LYS A 113 4.04 -33.59 25.31
N LEU A 114 4.70 -34.32 24.40
CA LEU A 114 3.97 -35.17 23.45
C LEU A 114 3.69 -36.52 24.08
N ALA A 115 2.42 -36.94 24.07
CA ALA A 115 2.05 -38.31 24.43
C ALA A 115 2.56 -39.28 23.35
N GLY A 116 3.64 -40.00 23.65
CA GLY A 116 4.15 -41.07 22.80
C GLY A 116 3.19 -42.25 22.76
N SER A 117 3.09 -42.94 21.61
CA SER A 117 2.40 -44.23 21.59
C SER A 117 3.20 -45.20 22.46
N SER A 118 2.54 -45.83 23.44
CA SER A 118 3.02 -46.92 24.30
C SER A 118 4.48 -47.36 24.06
N ASN A 119 5.37 -46.99 25.00
CA ASN A 119 6.78 -47.38 25.17
C ASN A 119 7.91 -46.45 24.64
N SER A 120 7.66 -45.17 24.35
CA SER A 120 8.75 -44.19 24.13
C SER A 120 8.76 -43.09 25.19
N VAL A 121 9.94 -42.84 25.78
CA VAL A 121 10.29 -41.74 26.71
C VAL A 121 9.49 -40.47 26.40
N ASP A 122 8.90 -39.83 27.42
CA ASP A 122 8.22 -38.53 27.31
C ASP A 122 9.14 -37.53 26.59
N VAL A 123 8.83 -37.23 25.32
CA VAL A 123 9.59 -36.25 24.54
C VAL A 123 9.00 -34.87 24.83
N GLU A 124 9.70 -34.09 25.64
CA GLU A 124 9.43 -32.67 25.81
C GLU A 124 9.89 -31.90 24.56
N GLU A 125 8.94 -31.25 23.89
CA GLU A 125 9.15 -30.40 22.72
C GLU A 125 9.14 -28.93 23.16
N ILE A 126 10.25 -28.24 22.89
CA ILE A 126 10.43 -26.82 23.18
C ILE A 126 10.27 -26.05 21.88
N TYR A 127 9.37 -25.06 21.84
CA TYR A 127 9.11 -24.28 20.65
C TYR A 127 8.78 -22.83 20.96
N PHE A 128 8.93 -21.97 19.95
CA PHE A 128 8.37 -20.62 19.96
C PHE A 128 7.77 -20.33 18.59
N ASP A 129 6.77 -19.45 18.57
CA ASP A 129 6.13 -18.99 17.34
C ASP A 129 6.62 -17.58 17.04
N PHE A 130 7.30 -17.38 15.90
CA PHE A 130 7.75 -16.06 15.44
C PHE A 130 7.15 -15.78 14.06
N ARG A 131 6.42 -14.67 13.93
CA ARG A 131 5.76 -14.27 12.67
C ARG A 131 4.90 -15.37 12.05
N LYS A 132 4.07 -16.01 12.87
CA LYS A 132 3.19 -17.14 12.48
C LYS A 132 3.95 -18.36 11.94
N GLN A 133 5.27 -18.46 12.17
CA GLN A 133 6.07 -19.65 11.89
C GLN A 133 6.53 -20.28 13.21
N ARG A 134 6.34 -21.60 13.33
CA ARG A 134 6.78 -22.37 14.49
C ARG A 134 8.23 -22.82 14.34
N PHE A 135 9.03 -22.54 15.35
CA PHE A 135 10.41 -23.00 15.47
C PHE A 135 10.53 -23.96 16.65
N ILE A 136 11.11 -25.13 16.42
CA ILE A 136 11.21 -26.24 17.38
C ILE A 136 12.67 -26.51 17.66
N TYR A 137 12.99 -26.75 18.93
CA TYR A 137 14.34 -27.08 19.37
C TYR A 137 14.71 -28.52 18.95
N SER A 138 15.78 -28.67 18.17
CA SER A 138 16.33 -29.97 17.81
C SER A 138 17.51 -30.31 18.74
N LYS A 139 17.36 -31.36 19.56
CA LYS A 139 18.43 -31.86 20.44
C LYS A 139 19.65 -32.33 19.64
N GLU A 140 19.44 -32.95 18.49
CA GLU A 140 20.51 -33.46 17.61
C GLU A 140 21.39 -32.34 17.04
N LYS A 141 20.77 -31.23 16.62
CA LYS A 141 21.48 -30.09 16.01
C LYS A 141 21.84 -29.00 17.01
N ASN A 142 21.44 -29.15 18.28
CA ASN A 142 21.59 -28.17 19.35
C ASN A 142 21.15 -26.75 18.92
N THR A 143 20.06 -26.65 18.15
CA THR A 143 19.55 -25.38 17.59
C THR A 143 18.06 -25.46 17.28
N PHE A 144 17.42 -24.30 17.14
CA PHE A 144 16.03 -24.24 16.68
C PHE A 144 15.94 -24.38 15.17
N CYS A 145 15.05 -25.25 14.72
CA CYS A 145 14.73 -25.46 13.32
C CYS A 145 13.27 -25.08 13.06
N LYS A 146 12.97 -24.61 11.86
CA LYS A 146 11.58 -24.48 11.43
C LYS A 146 10.89 -25.85 11.52
N LEU A 147 9.66 -25.88 12.01
CA LEU A 147 8.85 -27.11 12.07
C LEU A 147 8.90 -27.82 10.70
N PRO A 148 9.48 -29.03 10.62
CA PRO A 148 9.58 -29.74 9.37
C PRO A 148 8.21 -30.26 8.95
N TYR A 149 7.92 -30.09 7.66
CA TYR A 149 6.81 -30.76 7.00
C TYR A 149 7.35 -31.99 6.26
N PRO A 150 6.61 -33.11 6.21
CA PRO A 150 7.00 -34.28 5.45
C PRO A 150 6.79 -34.01 3.96
N SER A 151 7.55 -33.07 3.38
CA SER A 151 7.50 -32.69 1.96
C SER A 151 8.82 -32.99 1.22
N LYS A 152 9.84 -33.46 1.95
CA LYS A 152 11.17 -33.75 1.42
C LYS A 152 11.61 -35.21 1.66
N GLU A 153 10.67 -36.07 2.04
CA GLU A 153 10.97 -37.48 2.26
C GLU A 153 11.16 -38.20 0.92
N LYS A 154 11.79 -39.39 0.95
CA LYS A 154 11.92 -40.22 -0.26
C LYS A 154 10.55 -40.69 -0.74
N ILE A 155 10.38 -40.91 -2.05
CA ILE A 155 9.10 -41.34 -2.65
C ILE A 155 8.50 -42.57 -1.94
N GLY A 156 9.35 -43.53 -1.52
CA GLY A 156 8.93 -44.73 -0.81
C GLY A 156 8.27 -44.49 0.55
N TYR A 157 8.55 -43.36 1.22
CA TYR A 157 7.83 -42.94 2.41
C TYR A 157 6.36 -42.61 2.09
N TYR A 158 6.12 -41.87 1.00
CA TYR A 158 4.77 -41.47 0.59
C TYR A 158 3.96 -42.65 0.06
N ILE A 159 4.58 -43.56 -0.69
CA ILE A 159 3.93 -44.76 -1.24
C ILE A 159 3.44 -45.69 -0.10
N LYS A 160 4.21 -45.80 0.99
CA LYS A 160 3.86 -46.65 2.15
C LYS A 160 2.86 -46.00 3.11
N ASN A 161 2.59 -44.70 2.98
CA ASN A 161 1.78 -43.98 3.94
C ASN A 161 0.28 -44.13 3.63
N THR A 162 -0.47 -44.74 4.54
CA THR A 162 -1.92 -44.94 4.42
C THR A 162 -2.74 -43.87 5.14
N GLY A 163 -2.09 -42.83 5.68
CA GLY A 163 -2.72 -41.75 6.44
C GLY A 163 -2.76 -42.01 7.95
N TYR A 164 -3.39 -41.09 8.70
CA TYR A 164 -3.56 -41.24 10.15
C TYR A 164 -4.76 -42.15 10.45
N GLY A 165 -4.51 -43.44 10.71
CA GLY A 165 -5.55 -44.44 10.94
C GLY A 165 -6.30 -44.35 12.28
N THR A 166 -5.97 -43.39 13.17
CA THR A 166 -6.66 -43.21 14.46
C THR A 166 -6.84 -41.73 14.79
N ASP A 167 -7.94 -41.37 15.46
CA ASP A 167 -8.23 -40.00 15.88
C ASP A 167 -7.14 -39.43 16.81
N ALA A 168 -6.56 -40.26 17.69
CA ALA A 168 -5.44 -39.85 18.54
C ALA A 168 -4.23 -39.38 17.71
N LYS A 169 -3.93 -40.04 16.58
CA LYS A 169 -2.86 -39.62 15.67
C LYS A 169 -3.24 -38.33 14.91
N VAL A 170 -4.51 -38.14 14.57
CA VAL A 170 -5.02 -36.89 13.95
C VAL A 170 -4.93 -35.71 14.93
N VAL A 171 -5.27 -35.92 16.20
CA VAL A 171 -5.13 -34.90 17.25
C VAL A 171 -3.66 -34.55 17.45
N ALA A 172 -2.79 -35.54 17.60
CA ALA A 172 -1.34 -35.32 17.71
C ALA A 172 -0.78 -34.56 16.48
N ALA A 173 -1.24 -34.88 15.27
CA ALA A 173 -0.87 -34.15 14.06
C ALA A 173 -1.40 -32.70 14.08
N THR A 174 -2.65 -32.50 14.49
CA THR A 174 -3.27 -31.17 14.60
C THR A 174 -2.58 -30.31 15.64
N GLU A 175 -2.15 -30.88 16.76
CA GLU A 175 -1.36 -30.17 17.76
C GLU A 175 0.02 -29.79 17.24
N LYS A 176 0.68 -30.72 16.52
CA LYS A 176 2.02 -30.52 15.95
C LYS A 176 2.04 -29.42 14.88
N TRP A 177 1.23 -29.58 13.82
CA TRP A 177 1.23 -28.67 12.66
C TRP A 177 0.21 -27.54 12.73
N GLY A 178 -0.72 -27.57 13.69
CA GLY A 178 -1.83 -26.64 13.76
C GLY A 178 -2.94 -26.99 12.77
N ARG A 179 -4.06 -26.26 12.85
CA ARG A 179 -5.12 -26.34 11.84
C ARG A 179 -4.73 -25.54 10.61
N ASN A 180 -5.15 -25.99 9.43
CA ASN A 180 -4.99 -25.24 8.18
C ASN A 180 -6.02 -24.10 8.11
N VAL A 181 -5.78 -23.05 8.90
CA VAL A 181 -6.63 -21.86 8.98
C VAL A 181 -5.79 -20.65 8.65
N PHE A 182 -6.21 -19.92 7.61
CA PHE A 182 -5.69 -18.58 7.35
C PHE A 182 -6.38 -17.61 8.32
N GLU A 183 -5.72 -17.28 9.42
CA GLU A 183 -6.14 -16.17 10.30
C GLU A 183 -5.66 -14.84 9.71
N GLY A 184 -6.29 -14.49 8.59
CA GLY A 184 -6.33 -13.20 7.95
C GLY A 184 -7.71 -13.08 7.31
N SER A 185 -8.32 -11.90 7.39
CA SER A 185 -9.64 -11.53 6.87
C SER A 185 -10.32 -12.56 5.94
N VAL A 186 -11.37 -13.20 6.48
CA VAL A 186 -12.40 -14.07 5.87
C VAL A 186 -12.39 -14.18 4.34
N THR A 187 -12.35 -15.41 3.81
CA THR A 187 -13.06 -15.74 2.57
C THR A 187 -13.56 -17.18 2.60
N TYR A 188 -14.89 -17.36 2.52
CA TYR A 188 -15.54 -18.63 2.25
C TYR A 188 -15.68 -18.82 0.74
N ILE A 189 -15.35 -20.02 0.25
CA ILE A 189 -15.48 -20.40 -1.16
C ILE A 189 -16.81 -21.12 -1.36
N LEU A 190 -17.80 -20.39 -1.89
CA LEU A 190 -19.08 -20.91 -2.35
C LEU A 190 -18.92 -21.64 -3.70
N GLY A 191 -19.01 -22.97 -3.68
CA GLY A 191 -19.73 -23.85 -4.62
C GLY A 191 -19.75 -23.60 -6.15
N LYS A 192 -18.94 -22.71 -6.72
CA LYS A 192 -18.82 -22.47 -8.16
C LYS A 192 -17.61 -23.21 -8.71
N SER A 193 -17.67 -23.62 -9.98
CA SER A 193 -16.52 -24.22 -10.67
C SER A 193 -15.31 -23.28 -10.63
N VAL A 194 -14.30 -23.68 -9.82
CA VAL A 194 -13.02 -23.00 -9.70
C VAL A 194 -12.08 -23.60 -10.73
N GLY A 195 -11.48 -22.76 -11.56
CA GLY A 195 -10.59 -23.16 -12.64
C GLY A 195 -10.00 -21.91 -13.29
N ASP A 196 -8.79 -22.04 -13.84
CA ASP A 196 -8.09 -20.96 -14.52
C ASP A 196 -8.96 -20.39 -15.66
N PRO A 197 -9.04 -19.05 -15.82
CA PRO A 197 -9.85 -18.44 -16.89
C PRO A 197 -9.52 -18.97 -18.28
N LEU A 198 -8.26 -19.31 -18.55
CA LEU A 198 -7.81 -19.89 -19.82
C LEU A 198 -8.40 -21.29 -20.02
N GLU A 199 -8.41 -22.11 -18.97
CA GLU A 199 -8.97 -23.46 -19.01
C GLU A 199 -10.50 -23.43 -19.15
N LYS A 200 -11.15 -22.47 -18.49
CA LYS A 200 -12.59 -22.22 -18.67
C LYS A 200 -12.92 -21.76 -20.09
N ALA A 201 -12.12 -20.85 -20.65
CA ALA A 201 -12.28 -20.39 -22.03
C ALA A 201 -12.07 -21.53 -23.03
N ALA A 202 -11.04 -22.35 -22.81
CA ALA A 202 -10.79 -23.55 -23.63
C ALA A 202 -11.95 -24.53 -23.58
N LEU A 203 -12.42 -24.91 -22.38
CA LEU A 203 -13.56 -25.82 -22.21
C LEU A 203 -14.87 -25.28 -22.81
N LYS A 204 -15.11 -23.97 -22.69
CA LYS A 204 -16.26 -23.31 -23.31
C LYS A 204 -16.14 -23.32 -24.83
N GLY A 205 -14.95 -23.04 -25.36
CA GLY A 205 -14.69 -22.98 -26.80
C GLY A 205 -14.76 -24.33 -27.51
N ILE A 206 -14.32 -25.42 -26.86
CA ILE A 206 -14.39 -26.77 -27.43
C ILE A 206 -15.77 -27.43 -27.25
N GLU A 207 -16.67 -26.84 -26.45
CA GLU A 207 -17.99 -27.40 -26.10
C GLU A 207 -17.94 -28.77 -25.40
N TRP A 208 -16.95 -29.03 -24.52
CA TRP A 208 -16.89 -30.27 -23.74
C TRP A 208 -17.47 -30.09 -22.34
N SER A 209 -17.99 -31.19 -21.78
CA SER A 209 -18.42 -31.27 -20.39
C SER A 209 -17.48 -32.17 -19.61
N TYR A 210 -17.13 -31.74 -18.40
CA TYR A 210 -16.37 -32.52 -17.44
C TYR A 210 -17.32 -32.93 -16.31
N LYS A 211 -17.49 -34.24 -16.12
CA LYS A 211 -18.30 -34.81 -15.03
C LYS A 211 -17.38 -35.23 -13.87
N SER A 212 -17.94 -35.33 -12.67
CA SER A 212 -17.20 -35.64 -11.43
C SER A 212 -16.60 -37.05 -11.37
N ASP A 213 -16.92 -37.90 -12.35
CA ASP A 213 -16.46 -39.29 -12.49
C ASP A 213 -15.17 -39.43 -13.33
N GLU A 214 -14.40 -38.34 -13.48
CA GLU A 214 -13.18 -38.26 -14.31
C GLU A 214 -13.40 -38.61 -15.80
N LYS A 215 -14.67 -38.61 -16.23
CA LYS A 215 -15.05 -38.74 -17.63
C LYS A 215 -15.34 -37.38 -18.22
N SER A 216 -14.82 -37.15 -19.42
CA SER A 216 -15.17 -35.98 -20.22
C SER A 216 -15.89 -36.42 -21.48
N MET A 217 -16.97 -35.71 -21.81
CA MET A 217 -17.80 -35.99 -22.98
C MET A 217 -18.11 -34.71 -23.74
N PRO A 218 -18.16 -34.76 -25.08
CA PRO A 218 -18.60 -33.63 -25.90
C PRO A 218 -20.06 -33.29 -25.58
N LYS A 219 -20.41 -31.99 -25.56
CA LYS A 219 -21.81 -31.54 -25.33
C LYS A 219 -22.67 -31.68 -26.58
N LYS A 220 -22.07 -31.70 -27.77
CA LYS A 220 -22.72 -31.91 -29.07
C LYS A 220 -21.85 -32.81 -29.94
N GLY A 221 -22.46 -33.82 -30.58
CA GLY A 221 -21.80 -34.76 -31.49
C GLY A 221 -21.37 -36.09 -30.85
N GLY A 222 -21.41 -37.17 -31.65
CA GLY A 222 -21.12 -38.56 -31.25
C GLY A 222 -19.64 -38.89 -31.02
N GLY A 223 -18.92 -38.05 -30.27
CA GLY A 223 -17.54 -38.31 -29.88
C GLY A 223 -17.44 -39.30 -28.72
N ASN A 224 -16.35 -40.06 -28.68
CA ASN A 224 -16.09 -41.05 -27.63
C ASN A 224 -15.89 -40.40 -26.27
N ALA A 225 -16.42 -41.03 -25.22
CA ALA A 225 -16.13 -40.65 -23.85
C ALA A 225 -14.65 -40.89 -23.54
N VAL A 226 -14.00 -39.88 -22.95
CA VAL A 226 -12.59 -39.95 -22.54
C VAL A 226 -12.53 -40.15 -21.04
N GLN A 227 -11.89 -41.22 -20.59
CA GLN A 227 -11.64 -41.47 -19.17
C GLN A 227 -10.24 -41.00 -18.82
N ILE A 228 -10.11 -40.09 -17.85
CA ILE A 228 -8.80 -39.66 -17.35
C ILE A 228 -8.30 -40.67 -16.31
N VAL A 229 -7.09 -41.17 -16.49
CA VAL A 229 -6.49 -42.23 -15.65
C VAL A 229 -5.48 -41.65 -14.67
N GLN A 230 -4.60 -40.77 -15.15
CA GLN A 230 -3.57 -40.11 -14.34
C GLN A 230 -3.34 -38.68 -14.84
N ARG A 231 -3.12 -37.73 -13.92
CA ARG A 231 -2.79 -36.34 -14.25
C ARG A 231 -1.42 -35.96 -13.69
N HIS A 232 -0.56 -35.42 -14.54
CA HIS A 232 0.64 -34.72 -14.12
C HIS A 232 0.35 -33.22 -14.12
N HIS A 233 0.21 -32.65 -12.93
CA HIS A 233 -0.10 -31.23 -12.78
C HIS A 233 0.96 -30.33 -13.41
N PHE A 234 0.52 -29.13 -13.81
CA PHE A 234 1.41 -28.09 -14.29
C PHE A 234 2.48 -27.77 -13.25
N ALA A 235 3.73 -27.80 -13.70
CA ALA A 235 4.88 -27.39 -12.89
C ALA A 235 5.52 -26.16 -13.52
N SER A 236 5.60 -25.06 -12.77
CA SER A 236 6.08 -23.76 -13.29
C SER A 236 7.49 -23.81 -13.88
N HIS A 237 8.38 -24.62 -13.31
CA HIS A 237 9.74 -24.82 -13.82
C HIS A 237 9.77 -25.64 -15.13
N LEU A 238 8.83 -26.58 -15.31
CA LEU A 238 8.73 -27.41 -16.54
C LEU A 238 7.87 -26.75 -17.64
N LYS A 239 7.02 -25.78 -17.27
CA LYS A 239 6.15 -25.01 -18.16
C LYS A 239 5.20 -25.88 -19.02
N ARG A 240 4.81 -27.05 -18.50
CA ARG A 240 3.95 -28.03 -19.18
C ARG A 240 3.20 -28.90 -18.18
N MET A 241 2.19 -29.59 -18.68
CA MET A 241 1.43 -30.61 -17.95
C MET A 241 1.01 -31.74 -18.88
N GLY A 242 0.81 -32.91 -18.29
CA GLY A 242 0.47 -34.14 -19.01
C GLY A 242 -0.73 -34.86 -18.39
N VAL A 243 -1.41 -35.66 -19.19
CA VAL A 243 -2.51 -36.51 -18.76
C VAL A 243 -2.44 -37.84 -19.49
N VAL A 244 -2.68 -38.93 -18.77
CA VAL A 244 -2.89 -40.26 -19.34
C VAL A 244 -4.39 -40.51 -19.36
N VAL A 245 -4.91 -40.88 -20.53
CA VAL A 245 -6.34 -41.12 -20.74
C VAL A 245 -6.57 -42.46 -21.43
N ARG A 246 -7.75 -43.02 -21.22
CA ARG A 246 -8.24 -44.22 -21.90
C ARG A 246 -9.41 -43.84 -22.81
N VAL A 247 -9.33 -44.23 -24.08
CA VAL A 247 -10.34 -44.00 -25.12
C VAL A 247 -10.56 -45.30 -25.87
N GLN A 248 -11.78 -45.85 -25.86
CA GLN A 248 -12.12 -47.11 -26.55
C GLN A 248 -11.08 -48.23 -26.30
N GLU A 249 -10.77 -48.46 -25.03
CA GLU A 249 -9.77 -49.43 -24.55
C GLU A 249 -8.29 -49.11 -24.77
N GLN A 250 -7.93 -48.17 -25.65
CA GLN A 250 -6.55 -47.75 -25.88
C GLN A 250 -6.09 -46.64 -24.91
N PHE A 251 -4.80 -46.64 -24.59
CA PHE A 251 -4.18 -45.63 -23.73
C PHE A 251 -3.44 -44.56 -24.54
N PHE A 252 -3.67 -43.30 -24.17
CA PHE A 252 -2.99 -42.15 -24.77
C PHE A 252 -2.43 -41.24 -23.68
N ALA A 253 -1.22 -40.74 -23.91
CA ALA A 253 -0.64 -39.62 -23.20
C ALA A 253 -0.91 -38.33 -24.00
N PHE A 254 -1.53 -37.33 -23.38
CA PHE A 254 -1.68 -35.99 -23.93
C PHE A 254 -0.89 -34.99 -23.11
N VAL A 255 -0.14 -34.13 -23.76
CA VAL A 255 0.71 -33.12 -23.12
C VAL A 255 0.36 -31.75 -23.71
N LYS A 256 0.15 -30.77 -22.83
CA LYS A 256 0.02 -29.36 -23.20
C LYS A 256 1.09 -28.53 -22.51
N GLY A 257 1.68 -27.59 -23.23
CA GLY A 257 2.76 -26.77 -22.68
C GLY A 257 3.15 -25.59 -23.56
N ALA A 258 4.20 -24.90 -23.13
CA ALA A 258 4.82 -23.84 -23.92
C ALA A 258 5.43 -24.44 -25.21
N PRO A 259 5.29 -23.77 -26.38
CA PRO A 259 5.83 -24.29 -27.65
C PRO A 259 7.31 -24.64 -27.58
N GLU A 260 8.12 -23.80 -26.93
CA GLU A 260 9.56 -24.02 -26.77
C GLU A 260 9.89 -25.29 -25.97
N THR A 261 9.10 -25.64 -24.95
CA THR A 261 9.37 -26.81 -24.10
C THR A 261 8.82 -28.10 -24.67
N ILE A 262 7.72 -28.04 -25.43
CA ILE A 262 7.16 -29.20 -26.13
C ILE A 262 8.02 -29.56 -27.33
N GLN A 263 8.58 -28.57 -28.04
CA GLN A 263 9.44 -28.79 -29.20
C GLN A 263 10.60 -29.77 -28.91
N GLU A 264 11.27 -29.63 -27.76
CA GLU A 264 12.39 -30.50 -27.34
C GLU A 264 11.99 -31.95 -27.05
N ARG A 265 10.68 -32.24 -26.99
CA ARG A 265 10.12 -33.55 -26.63
C ARG A 265 9.42 -34.25 -27.79
N LEU A 266 9.32 -33.58 -28.93
CA LEU A 266 8.74 -34.14 -30.14
C LEU A 266 9.73 -35.10 -30.81
N VAL A 267 9.21 -36.20 -31.37
CA VAL A 267 10.02 -37.12 -32.19
C VAL A 267 10.38 -36.48 -33.52
N ASP A 268 9.39 -35.83 -34.15
CA ASP A 268 9.55 -35.07 -35.39
C ASP A 268 8.98 -33.66 -35.18
N VAL A 269 9.76 -32.65 -35.55
CA VAL A 269 9.39 -31.23 -35.41
C VAL A 269 9.01 -30.71 -36.78
N PRO A 270 7.72 -30.41 -37.05
CA PRO A 270 7.31 -29.90 -38.34
C PRO A 270 8.04 -28.61 -38.73
N ALA A 271 8.44 -28.47 -40.00
CA ALA A 271 9.20 -27.30 -40.47
C ALA A 271 8.46 -25.96 -40.23
N PHE A 272 7.13 -25.97 -40.24
CA PHE A 272 6.30 -24.79 -39.96
C PHE A 272 6.15 -24.47 -38.48
N TYR A 273 6.53 -25.38 -37.56
CA TYR A 273 6.27 -25.28 -36.13
C TYR A 273 6.76 -23.94 -35.58
N MET A 274 8.04 -23.65 -35.78
CA MET A 274 8.71 -22.44 -35.28
C MET A 274 8.13 -21.16 -35.88
N LYS A 275 7.92 -21.15 -37.20
CA LYS A 275 7.38 -20.00 -37.92
C LYS A 275 5.96 -19.66 -37.46
N THR A 276 5.11 -20.66 -37.28
CA THR A 276 3.70 -20.48 -36.94
C THR A 276 3.50 -19.98 -35.52
N TYR A 277 4.14 -20.60 -34.51
CA TYR A 277 3.93 -20.12 -33.14
C TYR A 277 4.54 -18.72 -32.96
N LYS A 278 5.76 -18.47 -33.49
CA LYS A 278 6.38 -17.13 -33.40
C LYS A 278 5.49 -16.06 -34.05
N LYS A 279 4.87 -16.35 -35.20
CA LYS A 279 3.93 -15.43 -35.86
C LYS A 279 2.78 -15.04 -34.93
N HIS A 280 2.12 -16.01 -34.30
CA HIS A 280 0.99 -15.73 -33.40
C HIS A 280 1.43 -15.08 -32.08
N THR A 281 2.59 -15.46 -31.54
CA THR A 281 3.15 -14.82 -30.34
C THR A 281 3.53 -13.35 -30.61
N ARG A 282 4.09 -13.04 -31.79
CA ARG A 282 4.38 -11.67 -32.24
C ARG A 282 3.13 -10.82 -32.43
N GLN A 283 1.97 -11.45 -32.62
CA GLN A 283 0.65 -10.81 -32.66
C GLN A 283 0.01 -10.71 -31.26
N GLY A 284 0.77 -10.91 -30.19
CA GLY A 284 0.28 -10.79 -28.81
C GLY A 284 -0.59 -11.96 -28.33
N SER A 285 -0.71 -13.03 -29.12
CA SER A 285 -1.50 -14.19 -28.71
C SER A 285 -0.70 -15.13 -27.81
N ARG A 286 -1.36 -15.72 -26.83
CA ARG A 286 -0.80 -16.80 -26.01
C ARG A 286 -0.97 -18.12 -26.75
N VAL A 287 0.15 -18.73 -27.14
CA VAL A 287 0.16 -19.99 -27.88
C VAL A 287 0.50 -21.15 -26.93
N LEU A 288 -0.29 -22.22 -26.98
CA LEU A 288 0.02 -23.50 -26.32
C LEU A 288 0.23 -24.56 -27.40
N ALA A 289 1.27 -25.37 -27.23
CA ALA A 289 1.47 -26.56 -28.05
C ALA A 289 0.78 -27.77 -27.42
N LEU A 290 0.06 -28.52 -28.25
CA LEU A 290 -0.53 -29.80 -27.89
C LEU A 290 0.27 -30.90 -28.57
N ALA A 291 0.61 -31.93 -27.81
CA ALA A 291 1.28 -33.11 -28.31
C ALA A 291 0.68 -34.36 -27.65
N TYR A 292 0.79 -35.49 -28.31
CA TYR A 292 0.25 -36.76 -27.83
C TYR A 292 1.17 -37.92 -28.13
N LYS A 293 0.96 -39.03 -27.44
CA LYS A 293 1.68 -40.28 -27.65
C LYS A 293 0.75 -41.44 -27.36
N SER A 294 0.73 -42.43 -28.25
CA SER A 294 0.06 -43.70 -27.99
C SER A 294 0.89 -44.52 -27.01
N LEU A 295 0.23 -45.07 -25.99
CA LEU A 295 0.85 -45.94 -25.00
C LEU A 295 0.49 -47.39 -25.32
N PRO A 296 1.37 -48.36 -25.00
CA PRO A 296 1.07 -49.78 -25.19
C PRO A 296 -0.12 -50.20 -24.33
N ASP A 297 -0.78 -51.28 -24.71
CA ASP A 297 -1.85 -51.86 -23.88
C ASP A 297 -1.30 -52.26 -22.51
N MET A 298 -1.97 -51.80 -21.46
CA MET A 298 -1.56 -51.96 -20.08
C MET A 298 -2.77 -51.95 -19.14
N THR A 299 -2.57 -52.35 -17.89
CA THR A 299 -3.63 -52.26 -16.88
C THR A 299 -3.82 -50.80 -16.40
N VAL A 300 -5.01 -50.47 -15.91
CA VAL A 300 -5.29 -49.13 -15.34
C VAL A 300 -4.39 -48.83 -14.14
N SER A 301 -3.94 -49.87 -13.41
CA SER A 301 -3.01 -49.71 -12.28
C SER A 301 -1.61 -49.31 -12.76
N GLU A 302 -1.08 -49.96 -13.79
CA GLU A 302 0.22 -49.63 -14.39
C GLU A 302 0.20 -48.24 -15.02
N ALA A 303 -0.89 -47.90 -15.71
CA ALA A 303 -1.10 -46.58 -16.29
C ALA A 303 -1.14 -45.45 -15.25
N ARG A 304 -1.49 -45.73 -13.98
CA ARG A 304 -1.46 -44.77 -12.87
C ARG A 304 -0.10 -44.63 -12.21
N SER A 305 0.77 -45.63 -12.37
CA SER A 305 2.12 -45.62 -11.82
C SER A 305 3.17 -45.08 -12.80
N LEU A 306 2.76 -44.68 -14.01
CA LEU A 306 3.69 -44.15 -15.01
C LEU A 306 4.40 -42.90 -14.48
N GLU A 307 5.70 -42.88 -14.69
CA GLU A 307 6.53 -41.73 -14.35
C GLU A 307 6.34 -40.60 -15.37
N ARG A 308 6.40 -39.37 -14.88
CA ARG A 308 6.15 -38.17 -15.67
C ARG A 308 7.07 -38.06 -16.90
N GLU A 309 8.34 -38.45 -16.77
CA GLU A 309 9.31 -38.37 -17.87
C GLU A 309 8.96 -39.33 -19.02
N VAL A 310 8.40 -40.51 -18.71
CA VAL A 310 7.94 -41.48 -19.71
C VAL A 310 6.71 -40.95 -20.43
N VAL A 311 5.79 -40.30 -19.72
CA VAL A 311 4.57 -39.72 -20.30
C VAL A 311 4.89 -38.50 -21.19
N GLU A 312 5.88 -37.69 -20.82
CA GLU A 312 6.22 -36.42 -21.50
C GLU A 312 7.37 -36.54 -22.53
N SER A 313 7.77 -37.75 -22.93
CA SER A 313 8.83 -38.00 -23.91
C SER A 313 8.34 -38.75 -25.14
N GLY A 314 9.00 -38.51 -26.29
CA GLY A 314 8.68 -39.18 -27.56
C GLY A 314 7.29 -38.82 -28.07
N LEU A 315 6.98 -37.53 -28.11
CA LEU A 315 5.65 -37.02 -28.42
C LEU A 315 5.48 -36.75 -29.91
N THR A 316 4.24 -36.87 -30.40
CA THR A 316 3.81 -36.45 -31.74
C THR A 316 3.06 -35.13 -31.63
N PHE A 317 3.37 -34.19 -32.51
CA PHE A 317 2.71 -32.88 -32.50
C PHE A 317 1.25 -33.00 -32.96
N ALA A 318 0.31 -32.45 -32.16
CA ALA A 318 -1.10 -32.43 -32.51
C ALA A 318 -1.53 -31.10 -33.14
N GLY A 319 -1.02 -29.98 -32.61
CA GLY A 319 -1.45 -28.65 -33.05
C GLY A 319 -1.17 -27.56 -32.02
N PHE A 320 -1.48 -26.32 -32.40
CA PHE A 320 -1.42 -25.15 -31.51
C PHE A 320 -2.81 -24.70 -31.08
N VAL A 321 -2.93 -24.23 -29.85
CA VAL A 321 -4.09 -23.49 -29.36
C VAL A 321 -3.67 -22.05 -29.14
N VAL A 322 -4.37 -21.13 -29.79
CA VAL A 322 -4.06 -19.70 -29.76
C VAL A 322 -5.15 -18.99 -28.96
N PHE A 323 -4.75 -18.32 -27.88
CA PHE A 323 -5.64 -17.51 -27.07
C PHE A 323 -5.30 -16.04 -27.27
N ASN A 324 -6.30 -15.23 -27.60
CA ASN A 324 -6.15 -13.79 -27.59
C ASN A 324 -6.54 -13.25 -26.20
N CYS A 325 -5.64 -12.49 -25.58
CA CYS A 325 -5.90 -11.81 -24.32
C CYS A 325 -6.22 -10.35 -24.64
N PRO A 326 -7.51 -9.95 -24.69
CA PRO A 326 -7.86 -8.59 -25.08
C PRO A 326 -7.31 -7.58 -24.06
N ILE A 327 -6.75 -6.49 -24.58
CA ILE A 327 -6.32 -5.36 -23.78
C ILE A 327 -7.57 -4.60 -23.31
N ARG A 328 -7.52 -4.06 -22.09
CA ARG A 328 -8.59 -3.21 -21.58
C ARG A 328 -8.65 -1.91 -22.39
N GLY A 329 -9.85 -1.48 -22.78
CA GLY A 329 -10.05 -0.33 -23.67
C GLY A 329 -9.57 1.01 -23.09
N ASP A 330 -9.46 1.13 -21.77
CA ASP A 330 -9.00 2.33 -21.07
C ASP A 330 -7.48 2.39 -20.89
N SER A 331 -6.78 1.26 -20.95
CA SER A 331 -5.34 1.18 -20.62
C SER A 331 -4.46 2.08 -21.48
N ALA A 332 -4.65 2.07 -22.80
CA ALA A 332 -3.79 2.83 -23.72
C ALA A 332 -3.89 4.35 -23.49
N THR A 333 -5.10 4.86 -23.28
CA THR A 333 -5.35 6.29 -23.00
C THR A 333 -4.70 6.72 -21.69
N ILE A 334 -4.88 5.92 -20.64
CA ILE A 334 -4.36 6.22 -19.30
C ILE A 334 -2.82 6.20 -19.29
N LEU A 335 -2.20 5.20 -19.91
CA LEU A 335 -0.75 5.11 -20.00
C LEU A 335 -0.17 6.24 -20.85
N THR A 336 -0.86 6.65 -21.92
CA THR A 336 -0.46 7.81 -22.73
C THR A 336 -0.48 9.10 -21.92
N GLU A 337 -1.50 9.32 -21.09
CA GLU A 337 -1.56 10.47 -20.17
C GLU A 337 -0.39 10.46 -19.16
N LEU A 338 -0.10 9.30 -18.55
CA LEU A 338 1.01 9.16 -17.61
C LEU A 338 2.36 9.48 -18.26
N LYS A 339 2.56 8.98 -19.49
CA LYS A 339 3.75 9.26 -20.29
C LYS A 339 3.87 10.75 -20.64
N GLY A 340 2.76 11.39 -21.05
CA GLY A 340 2.69 12.83 -21.29
C GLY A 340 2.97 13.67 -20.04
N SER A 341 2.67 13.13 -18.85
CA SER A 341 2.98 13.71 -17.54
C SER A 341 4.42 13.45 -17.07
N SER A 342 5.33 13.07 -17.98
CA SER A 342 6.74 12.78 -17.70
C SER A 342 6.97 11.62 -16.71
N HIS A 343 6.13 10.58 -16.73
CA HIS A 343 6.37 9.33 -15.98
C HIS A 343 7.03 8.27 -16.85
N ASP A 344 7.98 7.54 -16.27
CA ASP A 344 8.57 6.36 -16.91
C ASP A 344 7.68 5.14 -16.69
N LEU A 345 7.14 4.60 -17.78
CA LEU A 345 6.35 3.37 -17.75
C LEU A 345 7.25 2.15 -17.91
N VAL A 346 6.97 1.10 -17.14
CA VAL A 346 7.68 -0.18 -17.16
C VAL A 346 6.65 -1.31 -17.01
N MET A 347 6.77 -2.37 -17.82
CA MET A 347 5.96 -3.58 -17.72
C MET A 347 6.75 -4.69 -17.02
N ILE A 348 6.14 -5.38 -16.05
CA ILE A 348 6.72 -6.51 -15.33
C ILE A 348 5.74 -7.70 -15.39
N THR A 349 5.99 -8.68 -16.24
CA THR A 349 5.05 -9.78 -16.53
C THR A 349 5.68 -11.18 -16.46
N GLY A 350 4.85 -12.19 -16.18
CA GLY A 350 5.20 -13.60 -16.26
C GLY A 350 5.06 -14.21 -17.67
N ASP A 351 4.54 -13.43 -18.63
CA ASP A 351 4.35 -13.87 -20.01
C ASP A 351 5.65 -13.87 -20.82
N GLN A 352 5.61 -14.46 -22.02
CA GLN A 352 6.75 -14.53 -22.93
C GLN A 352 7.13 -13.15 -23.47
N ALA A 353 8.43 -12.92 -23.71
CA ALA A 353 8.98 -11.63 -24.13
C ALA A 353 8.33 -11.06 -25.40
N LEU A 354 8.10 -11.88 -26.43
CA LEU A 354 7.46 -11.44 -27.69
C LEU A 354 6.03 -10.93 -27.46
N THR A 355 5.22 -11.66 -26.68
CA THR A 355 3.86 -11.24 -26.31
C THR A 355 3.89 -9.96 -25.48
N ALA A 356 4.80 -9.88 -24.51
CA ALA A 356 4.96 -8.72 -23.64
C ALA A 356 5.34 -7.47 -24.44
N CYS A 357 6.30 -7.58 -25.37
CA CYS A 357 6.70 -6.48 -26.24
C CYS A 357 5.55 -6.02 -27.15
N HIS A 358 4.78 -6.96 -27.72
CA HIS A 358 3.61 -6.63 -28.53
C HIS A 358 2.55 -5.84 -27.74
N VAL A 359 2.16 -6.34 -26.56
CA VAL A 359 1.18 -5.66 -25.70
C VAL A 359 1.72 -4.31 -25.23
N ALA A 360 3.01 -4.24 -24.84
CA ALA A 360 3.66 -3.00 -24.43
C ALA A 360 3.70 -1.95 -25.56
N GLY A 361 3.82 -2.37 -26.82
CA GLY A 361 3.71 -1.49 -27.98
C GLY A 361 2.28 -0.98 -28.19
N GLN A 362 1.26 -1.83 -28.05
CA GLN A 362 -0.15 -1.43 -28.19
C GLN A 362 -0.61 -0.44 -27.12
N VAL A 363 -0.02 -0.48 -25.92
CA VAL A 363 -0.37 0.42 -24.81
C VAL A 363 0.61 1.57 -24.59
N ASN A 364 1.49 1.84 -25.56
CA ASN A 364 2.45 2.96 -25.56
C ASN A 364 3.50 2.94 -24.43
N ILE A 365 3.81 1.76 -23.86
CA ILE A 365 4.97 1.57 -22.97
C ILE A 365 6.26 1.53 -23.79
N ILE A 366 6.24 0.76 -24.88
CA ILE A 366 7.30 0.77 -25.89
C ILE A 366 6.94 1.83 -26.92
N SER A 367 7.92 2.66 -27.26
CA SER A 367 7.80 3.77 -28.20
C SER A 367 8.88 3.75 -29.29
N LYS A 368 10.00 3.07 -28.99
CA LYS A 368 11.13 2.85 -29.88
C LYS A 368 11.13 1.38 -30.35
N PRO A 369 11.93 1.01 -31.35
CA PRO A 369 12.13 -0.40 -31.67
C PRO A 369 12.61 -1.18 -30.44
N ALA A 370 12.07 -2.38 -30.24
CA ALA A 370 12.37 -3.18 -29.05
C ALA A 370 13.57 -4.10 -29.28
N LEU A 371 14.39 -4.30 -28.25
CA LEU A 371 15.46 -5.31 -28.24
C LEU A 371 15.28 -6.25 -27.05
N ILE A 372 15.37 -7.55 -27.28
CA ILE A 372 15.19 -8.60 -26.28
C ILE A 372 16.55 -9.25 -26.00
N LEU A 373 16.97 -9.26 -24.73
CA LEU A 373 18.18 -9.96 -24.32
C LEU A 373 17.92 -11.48 -24.33
N VAL A 374 18.73 -12.21 -25.10
CA VAL A 374 18.64 -13.67 -25.23
C VAL A 374 20.03 -14.30 -25.13
N ASN A 375 20.07 -15.58 -24.76
CA ASN A 375 21.30 -16.37 -24.82
C ASN A 375 21.51 -16.88 -26.26
N GLY A 376 22.64 -16.53 -26.87
CA GLY A 376 22.99 -16.89 -28.24
C GLY A 376 23.19 -18.39 -28.40
N LYS A 377 22.41 -19.03 -29.28
CA LYS A 377 22.41 -20.49 -29.47
C LYS A 377 23.75 -21.07 -29.96
N ASN A 378 24.59 -20.26 -30.59
CA ASN A 378 25.84 -20.72 -31.23
C ASN A 378 27.12 -20.30 -30.49
N SER A 379 27.08 -19.23 -29.68
CA SER A 379 28.25 -18.64 -29.02
C SER A 379 28.25 -18.85 -27.51
N GLY A 380 27.09 -19.11 -26.89
CA GLY A 380 26.93 -19.07 -25.42
C GLY A 380 27.08 -17.66 -24.83
N GLU A 381 27.26 -16.64 -25.68
CA GLU A 381 27.29 -15.23 -25.32
C GLU A 381 25.87 -14.66 -25.37
N TYR A 382 25.60 -13.64 -24.56
CA TYR A 382 24.32 -12.96 -24.56
C TYR A 382 24.26 -11.94 -25.70
N GLU A 383 23.11 -11.81 -26.34
CA GLU A 383 22.89 -10.93 -27.49
C GLU A 383 21.53 -10.23 -27.37
N TRP A 384 21.47 -8.97 -27.80
CA TRP A 384 20.24 -8.21 -27.97
C TRP A 384 19.67 -8.49 -29.34
N VAL A 385 18.45 -9.03 -29.38
CA VAL A 385 17.79 -9.44 -30.63
C VAL A 385 16.44 -8.74 -30.77
N SER A 386 16.20 -8.14 -31.93
CA SER A 386 14.89 -7.56 -32.26
C SER A 386 13.78 -8.62 -32.31
N PRO A 387 12.50 -8.29 -32.04
CA PRO A 387 11.38 -9.24 -32.13
C PRO A 387 11.26 -9.98 -33.48
N ASP A 388 11.70 -9.31 -34.56
CA ASP A 388 11.70 -9.85 -35.92
C ASP A 388 12.99 -10.59 -36.29
N GLU A 389 13.99 -10.59 -35.41
CA GLU A 389 15.30 -11.25 -35.56
C GLU A 389 16.16 -10.65 -36.70
N THR A 390 15.94 -9.37 -37.03
CA THR A 390 16.73 -8.63 -38.05
C THR A 390 17.96 -7.98 -37.45
N ASP A 391 17.79 -7.28 -36.33
CA ASP A 391 18.87 -6.62 -35.61
C ASP A 391 19.38 -7.55 -34.51
N ILE A 392 20.69 -7.81 -34.51
CA ILE A 392 21.41 -8.59 -33.51
C ILE A 392 22.62 -7.78 -33.07
N ILE A 393 22.67 -7.42 -31.79
CA ILE A 393 23.74 -6.62 -31.18
C ILE A 393 24.34 -7.40 -30.02
N LYS A 394 25.67 -7.44 -29.92
CA LYS A 394 26.34 -8.13 -28.80
C LYS A 394 26.03 -7.46 -27.46
N TYR A 395 25.88 -8.26 -26.40
CA TYR A 395 25.63 -7.73 -25.07
C TYR A 395 26.90 -7.16 -24.43
N SER A 396 26.79 -5.95 -23.89
CA SER A 396 27.80 -5.31 -23.05
C SER A 396 27.10 -4.52 -21.93
N GLU A 397 27.59 -4.66 -20.69
CA GLU A 397 26.99 -4.01 -19.51
C GLU A 397 27.02 -2.48 -19.60
N ASN A 398 28.07 -1.92 -20.19
CA ASN A 398 28.28 -0.47 -20.24
C ASN A 398 27.53 0.19 -21.41
N GLU A 399 27.06 -0.59 -22.39
CA GLU A 399 26.36 -0.09 -23.57
C GLU A 399 24.84 -0.02 -23.38
N ALA A 400 24.30 -0.59 -22.31
CA ALA A 400 22.86 -0.59 -22.03
C ALA A 400 22.26 0.83 -21.97
N GLU A 401 23.02 1.81 -21.44
CA GLU A 401 22.59 3.21 -21.44
C GLU A 401 22.47 3.76 -22.86
N ALA A 402 23.52 3.65 -23.67
CA ALA A 402 23.56 4.15 -25.04
C ALA A 402 22.49 3.48 -25.92
N LEU A 403 22.31 2.15 -25.77
CA LEU A 403 21.28 1.39 -26.47
C LEU A 403 19.88 1.88 -26.11
N SER A 404 19.63 2.22 -24.84
CA SER A 404 18.31 2.72 -24.40
C SER A 404 17.90 4.06 -25.00
N GLU A 405 18.85 4.81 -25.57
CA GLU A 405 18.57 6.06 -26.26
C GLU A 405 17.97 5.82 -27.65
N SER A 406 18.32 4.72 -28.30
CA SER A 406 17.80 4.35 -29.63
C SER A 406 16.71 3.26 -29.61
N TYR A 407 16.75 2.37 -28.62
CA TYR A 407 15.89 1.19 -28.50
C TYR A 407 15.21 1.10 -27.13
N ASP A 408 14.07 0.42 -27.06
CA ASP A 408 13.45 0.05 -25.78
C ASP A 408 13.86 -1.39 -25.42
N LEU A 409 14.47 -1.56 -24.25
CA LEU A 409 15.07 -2.84 -23.86
C LEU A 409 14.05 -3.76 -23.14
N CYS A 410 14.14 -5.06 -23.43
CA CYS A 410 13.36 -6.13 -22.81
C CYS A 410 14.28 -7.24 -22.28
N ILE A 411 14.06 -7.68 -21.03
CA ILE A 411 14.87 -8.72 -20.39
C ILE A 411 13.99 -9.85 -19.83
N GLY A 412 14.43 -11.10 -20.03
CA GLY A 412 13.82 -12.30 -19.45
C GLY A 412 14.29 -12.60 -18.02
N GLY A 413 13.49 -13.36 -17.26
CA GLY A 413 13.85 -13.79 -15.90
C GLY A 413 15.16 -14.59 -15.81
N ASP A 414 15.48 -15.37 -16.84
CA ASP A 414 16.75 -16.10 -16.98
C ASP A 414 17.96 -15.15 -17.07
N CYS A 415 17.83 -14.08 -17.85
CA CYS A 415 18.88 -13.08 -18.00
C CYS A 415 19.09 -12.25 -16.72
N ILE A 416 18.06 -12.10 -15.88
CA ILE A 416 18.21 -11.45 -14.56
C ILE A 416 19.12 -12.26 -13.65
N GLU A 417 19.04 -13.59 -13.68
CA GLU A 417 19.92 -14.47 -12.89
C GLU A 417 21.38 -14.31 -13.34
N MET A 418 21.61 -14.20 -14.66
CA MET A 418 22.93 -13.86 -15.19
C MET A 418 23.41 -12.49 -14.66
N LEU A 419 22.59 -11.44 -14.75
CA LEU A 419 22.93 -10.11 -14.25
C LEU A 419 23.25 -10.10 -12.75
N GLN A 420 22.63 -10.99 -11.97
CA GLN A 420 22.95 -11.16 -10.55
C GLN A 420 24.37 -11.72 -10.34
N GLN A 421 24.81 -12.63 -11.20
CA GLN A 421 26.15 -13.22 -11.12
C GLN A 421 27.23 -12.22 -11.55
N THR A 422 27.03 -11.49 -12.65
CA THR A 422 27.98 -10.48 -13.16
C THR A 422 27.87 -9.12 -12.47
N SER A 423 26.86 -8.91 -11.61
CA SER A 423 26.57 -7.63 -10.94
C SER A 423 26.16 -6.49 -11.87
N GLY A 424 25.78 -6.79 -13.11
CA GLY A 424 25.23 -5.86 -14.09
C GLY A 424 23.83 -5.31 -13.74
N ILE A 425 23.19 -5.78 -12.66
CA ILE A 425 21.83 -5.36 -12.25
C ILE A 425 21.67 -3.84 -12.25
N LEU A 426 22.55 -3.11 -11.58
CA LEU A 426 22.43 -1.65 -11.44
C LEU A 426 22.77 -0.88 -12.71
N LYS A 427 23.50 -1.50 -13.63
CA LYS A 427 23.90 -0.91 -14.92
C LYS A 427 22.84 -1.11 -15.99
N VAL A 428 22.11 -2.23 -15.94
CA VAL A 428 21.17 -2.61 -17.01
C VAL A 428 19.71 -2.38 -16.62
N ILE A 429 19.25 -2.92 -15.47
CA ILE A 429 17.82 -2.90 -15.07
C ILE A 429 17.18 -1.51 -15.12
N PRO A 430 17.85 -0.41 -14.69
CA PRO A 430 17.23 0.92 -14.74
C PRO A 430 16.78 1.36 -16.13
N TYR A 431 17.41 0.88 -17.21
CA TYR A 431 17.12 1.28 -18.58
C TYR A 431 16.08 0.41 -19.29
N VAL A 432 15.67 -0.69 -18.66
CA VAL A 432 14.76 -1.69 -19.25
C VAL A 432 13.30 -1.25 -19.09
N LYS A 433 12.53 -1.39 -20.17
CA LYS A 433 11.10 -1.04 -20.22
C LYS A 433 10.19 -2.25 -20.03
N VAL A 434 10.62 -3.44 -20.44
CA VAL A 434 9.82 -4.67 -20.33
C VAL A 434 10.62 -5.78 -19.65
N PHE A 435 10.04 -6.35 -18.59
CA PHE A 435 10.55 -7.54 -17.93
C PHE A 435 9.57 -8.68 -18.17
N ALA A 436 10.03 -9.75 -18.81
CA ALA A 436 9.21 -10.88 -19.22
C ALA A 436 9.65 -12.17 -18.53
N ARG A 437 8.73 -13.14 -18.40
CA ARG A 437 8.95 -14.42 -17.73
C ARG A 437 9.56 -14.31 -16.32
N VAL A 438 9.27 -13.22 -15.59
CA VAL A 438 9.88 -13.00 -14.27
C VAL A 438 9.16 -13.73 -13.14
N ALA A 439 9.94 -14.29 -12.22
CA ALA A 439 9.43 -14.90 -10.99
C ALA A 439 8.99 -13.83 -9.96
N PRO A 440 8.09 -14.14 -9.01
CA PRO A 440 7.65 -13.19 -7.98
C PRO A 440 8.81 -12.52 -7.21
N GLU A 441 9.83 -13.30 -6.85
CA GLU A 441 11.04 -12.82 -6.15
C GLU A 441 11.85 -11.82 -7.01
N GLN A 442 11.88 -12.04 -8.33
CA GLN A 442 12.53 -11.12 -9.27
C GLN A 442 11.75 -9.81 -9.44
N LYS A 443 10.42 -9.82 -9.31
CA LYS A 443 9.62 -8.58 -9.33
C LYS A 443 10.01 -7.67 -8.15
N GLU A 444 10.21 -8.25 -6.97
CA GLU A 444 10.70 -7.53 -5.79
C GLU A 444 12.13 -6.99 -6.01
N LEU A 445 13.01 -7.79 -6.62
CA LEU A 445 14.38 -7.35 -6.98
C LEU A 445 14.39 -6.17 -7.95
N ILE A 446 13.55 -6.20 -8.99
CA ILE A 446 13.42 -5.08 -9.95
C ILE A 446 12.96 -3.82 -9.21
N MET A 447 11.96 -3.95 -8.32
CA MET A 447 11.42 -2.84 -7.55
C MET A 447 12.46 -2.25 -6.57
N THR A 448 13.19 -3.10 -5.83
CA THR A 448 14.29 -2.66 -4.95
C THR A 448 15.41 -1.97 -5.73
N THR A 449 15.72 -2.45 -6.93
CA THR A 449 16.74 -1.87 -7.81
C THR A 449 16.37 -0.46 -8.27
N PHE A 450 15.13 -0.24 -8.73
CA PHE A 450 14.68 1.11 -9.07
C PHE A 450 14.75 2.08 -7.88
N LYS A 451 14.45 1.59 -6.67
CA LYS A 451 14.55 2.40 -5.45
C LYS A 451 16.00 2.71 -5.08
N SER A 452 16.92 1.75 -5.23
CA SER A 452 18.33 1.94 -4.86
C SER A 452 19.01 3.00 -5.74
N VAL A 453 18.66 3.07 -7.02
CA VAL A 453 19.12 4.13 -7.94
C VAL A 453 18.40 5.48 -7.72
N GLY A 454 17.47 5.54 -6.77
CA GLY A 454 16.78 6.75 -6.33
C GLY A 454 15.55 7.15 -7.13
N ARG A 455 14.93 6.20 -7.86
CA ARG A 455 13.61 6.44 -8.46
C ARG A 455 12.52 6.27 -7.41
N VAL A 456 11.49 7.12 -7.50
CA VAL A 456 10.22 6.90 -6.80
C VAL A 456 9.38 5.96 -7.66
N THR A 457 8.82 4.93 -7.04
CA THR A 457 8.22 3.80 -7.75
C THR A 457 6.77 3.61 -7.36
N LEU A 458 5.92 3.40 -8.37
CA LEU A 458 4.53 2.99 -8.21
C LEU A 458 4.35 1.63 -8.87
N MET A 459 3.74 0.68 -8.16
CA MET A 459 3.42 -0.64 -8.70
C MET A 459 1.91 -0.83 -8.75
N CYS A 460 1.41 -1.31 -9.88
CA CYS A 460 0.02 -1.70 -10.05
C CYS A 460 -0.06 -3.19 -10.41
N GLY A 461 -0.87 -3.97 -9.69
CA GLY A 461 -0.99 -5.42 -9.90
C GLY A 461 -2.23 -6.00 -9.24
N ASP A 462 -2.64 -7.18 -9.66
CA ASP A 462 -3.84 -7.89 -9.17
C ASP A 462 -3.52 -9.26 -8.57
N GLY A 463 -2.37 -9.85 -8.91
CA GLY A 463 -2.01 -11.21 -8.56
C GLY A 463 -1.32 -11.36 -7.20
N THR A 464 -1.43 -12.57 -6.63
CA THR A 464 -0.62 -12.99 -5.46
C THR A 464 0.88 -12.92 -5.75
N ASN A 465 1.26 -13.08 -7.02
CA ASN A 465 2.64 -12.98 -7.51
C ASN A 465 3.20 -11.55 -7.45
N ASP A 466 2.36 -10.53 -7.29
CA ASP A 466 2.77 -9.12 -7.26
C ASP A 466 2.93 -8.58 -5.84
N VAL A 467 2.54 -9.34 -4.82
CA VAL A 467 2.49 -8.93 -3.41
C VAL A 467 3.84 -8.37 -2.92
N GLY A 468 4.95 -9.04 -3.22
CA GLY A 468 6.28 -8.58 -2.83
C GLY A 468 6.65 -7.23 -3.48
N ALA A 469 6.38 -7.09 -4.77
CA ALA A 469 6.64 -5.86 -5.52
C ALA A 469 5.73 -4.70 -5.10
N LEU A 470 4.44 -4.97 -4.86
CA LEU A 470 3.46 -4.00 -4.34
C LEU A 470 3.90 -3.44 -2.98
N LYS A 471 4.36 -4.33 -2.09
CA LYS A 471 4.86 -3.94 -0.76
C LYS A 471 6.17 -3.17 -0.83
N GLN A 472 7.03 -3.51 -1.78
CA GLN A 472 8.33 -2.86 -1.91
C GLN A 472 8.27 -1.50 -2.62
N ALA A 473 7.27 -1.27 -3.48
CA ALA A 473 7.06 0.02 -4.13
C ALA A 473 6.83 1.14 -3.10
N HIS A 474 7.12 2.39 -3.47
CA HIS A 474 6.75 3.53 -2.61
C HIS A 474 5.22 3.67 -2.53
N ILE A 475 4.55 3.37 -3.65
CA ILE A 475 3.09 3.37 -3.77
C ILE A 475 2.67 2.06 -4.44
N GLY A 476 1.89 1.24 -3.75
CA GLY A 476 1.22 0.07 -4.33
C GLY A 476 -0.24 0.39 -4.66
N VAL A 477 -0.73 -0.11 -5.79
CA VAL A 477 -2.13 -0.07 -6.20
C VAL A 477 -2.59 -1.49 -6.58
N ALA A 478 -3.45 -2.10 -5.76
CA ALA A 478 -4.02 -3.41 -6.04
C ALA A 478 -5.29 -3.26 -6.89
N LEU A 479 -5.43 -4.03 -7.97
CA LEU A 479 -6.64 -4.04 -8.79
C LEU A 479 -7.55 -5.21 -8.41
N LEU A 480 -8.83 -4.93 -8.14
CA LEU A 480 -9.83 -5.96 -7.91
C LEU A 480 -10.62 -6.24 -9.19
N ASN A 481 -10.84 -7.52 -9.48
CA ASN A 481 -11.58 -7.97 -10.66
C ASN A 481 -13.11 -7.89 -10.45
N ALA A 482 -13.63 -6.73 -10.03
CA ALA A 482 -15.06 -6.45 -10.04
C ALA A 482 -15.46 -5.81 -11.38
N ILE A 483 -16.42 -6.43 -12.07
CA ILE A 483 -17.02 -5.88 -13.29
C ILE A 483 -17.84 -4.65 -12.86
N PRO A 484 -17.59 -3.45 -13.41
CA PRO A 484 -18.43 -2.28 -13.14
C PRO A 484 -19.88 -2.60 -13.56
N PRO A 485 -20.90 -2.20 -12.79
CA PRO A 485 -22.27 -2.27 -13.27
C PRO A 485 -22.37 -1.43 -14.55
N ALA A 486 -22.96 -2.00 -15.61
CA ALA A 486 -23.19 -1.29 -16.87
C ALA A 486 -23.94 0.01 -16.57
N GLN A 487 -23.38 1.16 -16.94
CA GLN A 487 -24.08 2.43 -16.86
C GLN A 487 -25.25 2.37 -17.84
N LYS A 488 -26.49 2.42 -17.33
CA LYS A 488 -27.66 2.65 -18.18
C LYS A 488 -27.50 4.02 -18.83
N GLU A 489 -27.44 4.03 -20.16
CA GLU A 489 -27.60 5.24 -20.96
C GLU A 489 -28.86 5.98 -20.50
N LYS A 490 -28.70 7.23 -20.08
CA LYS A 490 -29.84 8.12 -19.82
C LYS A 490 -30.41 8.54 -21.17
N SER A 491 -31.44 7.85 -21.64
CA SER A 491 -32.35 8.44 -22.61
C SER A 491 -33.18 9.51 -21.89
N SER A 492 -33.13 10.71 -22.45
CA SER A 492 -33.92 11.87 -22.07
C SER A 492 -35.37 11.68 -22.51
N SER A 493 -36.32 11.67 -21.57
CA SER A 493 -37.71 12.08 -21.83
C SER A 493 -38.48 12.32 -20.52
N GLU A 494 -38.87 13.58 -20.36
CA GLU A 494 -40.09 14.09 -19.73
C GLU A 494 -40.35 13.88 -18.23
N ALA A 495 -40.37 15.03 -17.53
CA ALA A 495 -40.93 15.20 -16.20
C ALA A 495 -42.44 15.43 -16.27
N PRO A 496 -43.21 15.02 -15.25
CA PRO A 496 -44.45 15.69 -14.92
C PRO A 496 -44.38 16.46 -13.60
N SER A 497 -44.99 17.63 -13.70
CA SER A 497 -45.32 18.72 -12.79
C SER A 497 -45.78 18.40 -11.36
N LYS A 498 -45.53 19.40 -10.50
CA LYS A 498 -46.13 19.67 -9.17
C LYS A 498 -47.65 19.84 -9.21
N ASN A 499 -48.30 19.47 -8.09
CA ASN A 499 -49.38 20.12 -7.31
C ASN A 499 -49.94 19.05 -6.33
N ASP A 500 -50.39 19.27 -5.10
CA ASP A 500 -50.66 20.47 -4.31
C ASP A 500 -50.69 20.12 -2.81
N SER A 501 -50.67 21.17 -2.00
CA SER A 501 -50.69 21.33 -0.53
C SER A 501 -51.70 20.52 0.30
N ALA A 502 -51.35 20.23 1.58
CA ALA A 502 -52.02 20.78 2.78
C ALA A 502 -51.38 20.36 4.13
N LYS A 503 -51.29 21.35 5.02
CA LYS A 503 -50.97 21.39 6.48
C LYS A 503 -51.84 20.38 7.30
N SER A 504 -51.63 19.98 8.55
CA SER A 504 -50.79 20.33 9.72
C SER A 504 -51.11 19.32 10.84
N GLY A 505 -50.22 19.10 11.82
CA GLY A 505 -50.65 18.55 13.13
C GLY A 505 -49.59 17.92 14.03
N LYS A 506 -48.94 18.75 14.86
CA LYS A 506 -48.29 18.44 16.16
C LYS A 506 -49.23 17.57 17.05
N SER A 507 -48.87 16.78 18.08
CA SER A 507 -47.66 16.47 18.85
C SER A 507 -48.05 15.46 19.97
N LYS A 508 -47.04 14.93 20.68
CA LYS A 508 -47.01 14.40 22.08
C LYS A 508 -47.27 12.90 22.36
N LYS A 509 -46.15 12.27 22.78
CA LYS A 509 -45.93 11.32 23.91
C LYS A 509 -47.11 11.11 24.88
N LEU A 510 -47.37 9.85 25.28
CA LEU A 510 -47.02 9.29 26.61
C LEU A 510 -47.18 7.75 26.67
N LYS A 511 -46.37 7.14 27.56
CA LYS A 511 -46.42 5.80 28.22
C LYS A 511 -47.86 5.38 28.65
N SER A 512 -48.25 4.16 29.02
CA SER A 512 -47.64 2.87 29.42
C SER A 512 -48.79 1.84 29.60
N LEU A 513 -48.47 0.55 29.54
CA LEU A 513 -49.03 -0.61 30.29
C LEU A 513 -50.53 -0.65 30.64
N VAL A 514 -51.23 -1.75 30.29
CA VAL A 514 -51.99 -2.64 31.20
C VAL A 514 -52.47 -3.88 30.43
N GLU A 515 -52.50 -4.98 31.19
CA GLU A 515 -52.85 -6.38 30.95
C GLU A 515 -54.27 -6.73 30.46
N ASN A 516 -54.36 -8.00 30.01
CA ASN A 516 -55.44 -8.98 30.14
C ASN A 516 -56.73 -8.86 29.30
N GLY A 517 -57.13 -10.01 28.74
CA GLY A 517 -58.46 -10.20 28.15
C GLY A 517 -58.53 -11.43 27.24
N GLU A 518 -58.89 -12.56 27.84
CA GLU A 518 -59.13 -13.88 27.27
C GLU A 518 -60.25 -13.92 26.20
N GLY A 519 -60.22 -14.96 25.36
CA GLY A 519 -61.46 -15.62 24.94
C GLY A 519 -61.61 -15.94 23.45
N PRO A 520 -62.34 -17.02 23.09
CA PRO A 520 -61.86 -18.01 22.13
C PRO A 520 -62.83 -18.29 20.97
N SER A 521 -62.40 -19.05 19.95
CA SER A 521 -63.17 -20.17 19.33
C SER A 521 -62.57 -20.61 17.97
N LYS A 522 -62.17 -21.90 17.88
CA LYS A 522 -62.79 -22.99 17.09
C LYS A 522 -62.49 -22.91 15.57
N SER A 523 -62.15 -23.97 14.83
CA SER A 523 -61.99 -25.40 15.10
C SER A 523 -61.52 -26.13 13.82
N ARG A 524 -60.52 -27.02 13.96
CA ARG A 524 -60.54 -28.46 13.59
C ARG A 524 -60.64 -28.92 12.12
N ALA A 525 -59.61 -29.64 11.65
CA ALA A 525 -59.62 -31.02 11.08
C ALA A 525 -58.26 -31.30 10.38
N VAL A 526 -57.32 -32.12 10.87
CA VAL A 526 -57.22 -33.61 11.02
C VAL A 526 -56.83 -34.36 9.73
N SER A 527 -55.62 -34.93 9.70
CA SER A 527 -55.29 -36.37 9.43
C SER A 527 -53.75 -36.56 9.40
N LYS A 528 -53.18 -37.30 10.39
CA LYS A 528 -52.57 -38.66 10.31
C LYS A 528 -51.31 -38.74 9.41
N SER A 529 -50.18 -39.34 9.76
CA SER A 529 -49.81 -40.31 10.82
C SER A 529 -48.28 -40.57 10.83
N GLU A 530 -47.74 -40.89 12.03
CA GLU A 530 -46.65 -41.85 12.39
C GLU A 530 -45.22 -41.66 11.81
N SER A 531 -44.20 -41.23 12.60
CA SER A 531 -43.36 -41.92 13.62
C SER A 531 -42.48 -43.05 13.05
N THR A 532 -41.13 -42.96 13.04
CA THR A 532 -40.21 -43.25 14.17
C THR A 532 -38.77 -42.83 13.79
N SER A 533 -38.15 -41.91 14.53
CA SER A 533 -37.08 -42.09 15.54
C SER A 533 -35.68 -42.45 15.03
N ASN A 534 -34.76 -41.49 15.08
CA ASN A 534 -33.37 -41.74 15.50
C ASN A 534 -32.85 -40.53 16.29
N GLN A 535 -32.37 -40.83 17.50
CA GLN A 535 -31.93 -39.90 18.53
C GLN A 535 -30.63 -39.17 18.12
N ALA A 536 -30.65 -37.84 18.16
CA ALA A 536 -29.44 -37.01 18.20
C ALA A 536 -29.32 -36.38 19.59
N VAL A 537 -28.17 -36.58 20.21
CA VAL A 537 -27.78 -36.12 21.53
C VAL A 537 -27.83 -34.59 21.60
N ASN A 538 -28.67 -34.04 22.48
CA ASN A 538 -28.76 -32.62 22.79
C ASN A 538 -27.48 -32.14 23.51
N ARG A 539 -26.58 -31.47 22.78
CA ARG A 539 -25.52 -30.67 23.39
C ARG A 539 -26.05 -29.26 23.64
N HIS A 540 -26.15 -28.87 24.90
CA HIS A 540 -26.60 -27.53 25.30
C HIS A 540 -25.57 -26.49 24.84
N LEU A 541 -25.95 -25.61 23.91
CA LEU A 541 -25.10 -24.52 23.42
C LEU A 541 -24.85 -23.50 24.53
N THR A 542 -23.63 -22.98 24.61
CA THR A 542 -23.26 -21.93 25.57
C THR A 542 -23.87 -20.58 25.16
N ALA A 543 -24.08 -19.67 26.11
CA ALA A 543 -24.68 -18.35 25.83
C ALA A 543 -23.91 -17.56 24.75
N ALA A 544 -22.58 -17.70 24.69
CA ALA A 544 -21.72 -17.09 23.68
C ALA A 544 -21.95 -17.68 22.26
N GLU A 545 -22.28 -18.96 22.16
CA GLU A 545 -22.60 -19.62 20.88
C GLU A 545 -23.99 -19.19 20.37
N MET A 546 -24.98 -19.10 21.27
CA MET A 546 -26.29 -18.52 20.94
C MET A 546 -26.20 -17.07 20.48
N GLN A 547 -25.32 -16.28 21.10
CA GLN A 547 -25.12 -14.88 20.74
C GLN A 547 -24.41 -14.74 19.39
N ARG A 548 -23.45 -15.63 19.08
CA ARG A 548 -22.84 -15.75 17.74
C ARG A 548 -23.84 -16.18 16.68
N GLU A 549 -24.72 -17.14 16.96
CA GLU A 549 -25.76 -17.56 16.02
C GLU A 549 -26.79 -16.45 15.78
N LYS A 550 -27.22 -15.74 16.83
CA LYS A 550 -28.10 -14.57 16.69
C LYS A 550 -27.44 -13.47 15.85
N LEU A 551 -26.16 -13.16 16.10
CA LEU A 551 -25.41 -12.18 15.31
C LEU A 551 -25.27 -12.61 13.84
N LYS A 552 -25.08 -13.92 13.61
CA LYS A 552 -24.97 -14.51 12.27
C LYS A 552 -26.31 -14.49 11.53
N LYS A 553 -27.43 -14.71 12.23
CA LYS A 553 -28.79 -14.57 11.68
C LYS A 553 -29.11 -13.12 11.34
N LEU A 554 -28.81 -12.19 12.24
CA LEU A 554 -28.95 -10.75 12.01
C LEU A 554 -28.11 -10.25 10.83
N MET A 555 -26.87 -10.73 10.70
CA MET A 555 -26.02 -10.41 9.54
C MET A 555 -26.56 -10.98 8.23
N ASN A 556 -27.22 -12.13 8.26
CA ASN A 556 -27.82 -12.74 7.08
C ASN A 556 -29.13 -12.03 6.70
N GLU A 557 -29.96 -11.64 7.68
CA GLU A 557 -31.19 -10.86 7.45
C GLU A 557 -30.86 -9.45 6.91
N LEU A 558 -29.81 -8.79 7.45
CA LEU A 558 -29.30 -7.52 6.90
C LEU A 558 -28.74 -7.64 5.47
N ASN A 559 -28.31 -8.84 5.06
CA ASN A 559 -27.85 -9.10 3.70
C ASN A 559 -29.01 -9.46 2.74
N GLU A 560 -30.14 -9.96 3.24
CA GLU A 560 -31.29 -10.37 2.43
C GLU A 560 -32.32 -9.24 2.24
N GLU A 561 -32.40 -8.26 3.16
CA GLU A 561 -33.29 -7.09 3.01
C GLU A 561 -32.68 -5.93 2.19
N GLY A 562 -31.50 -6.13 1.60
CA GLY A 562 -30.88 -5.19 0.68
C GLY A 562 -31.51 -5.25 -0.72
N ASP A 563 -32.45 -4.34 -0.97
CA ASP A 563 -32.92 -3.87 -2.28
C ASP A 563 -31.96 -4.24 -3.43
N GLY A 564 -32.41 -4.99 -4.44
CA GLY A 564 -31.67 -5.77 -5.48
C GLY A 564 -30.52 -5.08 -6.25
N ARG A 565 -29.60 -4.47 -5.52
CA ARG A 565 -28.42 -3.67 -5.88
C ARG A 565 -27.21 -4.14 -5.08
N SER A 566 -27.12 -5.43 -4.77
CA SER A 566 -25.88 -5.99 -4.24
C SER A 566 -24.86 -6.04 -5.37
N ALA A 567 -23.98 -5.03 -5.41
CA ALA A 567 -22.73 -5.12 -6.15
C ALA A 567 -22.05 -6.45 -5.76
N PRO A 568 -21.55 -7.24 -6.72
CA PRO A 568 -20.99 -8.56 -6.43
C PRO A 568 -19.95 -8.42 -5.32
N VAL A 569 -20.12 -9.17 -4.22
CA VAL A 569 -19.18 -9.18 -3.09
C VAL A 569 -17.77 -9.36 -3.65
N VAL A 570 -16.99 -8.28 -3.61
CA VAL A 570 -15.67 -8.25 -4.21
C VAL A 570 -14.76 -9.07 -3.32
N LYS A 571 -14.28 -10.22 -3.83
CA LYS A 571 -13.30 -11.04 -3.12
C LYS A 571 -12.01 -10.24 -3.00
N LEU A 572 -11.67 -9.85 -1.78
CA LEU A 572 -10.37 -9.27 -1.47
C LEU A 572 -9.31 -10.37 -1.69
N GLY A 573 -8.37 -10.12 -2.59
CA GLY A 573 -7.21 -11.00 -2.83
C GLY A 573 -5.99 -10.54 -2.04
N ASP A 574 -4.96 -11.39 -1.95
CA ASP A 574 -3.72 -11.09 -1.19
C ASP A 574 -3.03 -9.79 -1.62
N ALA A 575 -3.14 -9.42 -2.91
CA ALA A 575 -2.63 -8.15 -3.43
C ALA A 575 -3.23 -6.94 -2.71
N SER A 576 -4.53 -6.98 -2.37
CA SER A 576 -5.21 -5.90 -1.63
C SER A 576 -4.78 -5.79 -0.18
N MET A 577 -4.28 -6.87 0.42
CA MET A 577 -3.74 -6.87 1.78
C MET A 577 -2.33 -6.27 1.84
N ALA A 578 -1.56 -6.38 0.76
CA ALA A 578 -0.19 -5.91 0.69
C ALA A 578 -0.07 -4.46 0.19
N SER A 579 -1.08 -3.97 -0.53
CA SER A 579 -1.07 -2.67 -1.17
C SER A 579 -1.78 -1.61 -0.32
N PRO A 580 -1.21 -0.39 -0.16
CA PRO A 580 -1.88 0.69 0.57
C PRO A 580 -3.14 1.21 -0.15
N PHE A 581 -3.16 1.17 -1.48
CA PHE A 581 -4.34 1.52 -2.28
C PHE A 581 -4.95 0.29 -2.93
N THR A 582 -6.27 0.22 -2.97
CA THR A 582 -7.01 -0.85 -3.64
C THR A 582 -8.09 -0.27 -4.55
N ALA A 583 -7.93 -0.48 -5.86
CA ALA A 583 -8.92 -0.15 -6.87
C ALA A 583 -10.03 -1.20 -6.87
N LYS A 584 -11.28 -0.77 -6.63
CA LYS A 584 -12.44 -1.66 -6.58
C LYS A 584 -12.81 -2.26 -7.94
N HIS A 585 -12.41 -1.59 -9.02
CA HIS A 585 -12.66 -2.01 -10.38
C HIS A 585 -11.36 -2.44 -11.05
N ALA A 586 -11.50 -3.24 -12.08
CA ALA A 586 -10.39 -3.76 -12.87
C ALA A 586 -9.86 -2.71 -13.87
N SER A 587 -9.73 -1.46 -13.47
CA SER A 587 -9.23 -0.35 -14.30
C SER A 587 -7.97 0.20 -13.66
N ILE A 588 -7.00 0.61 -14.49
CA ILE A 588 -5.78 1.28 -14.03
C ILE A 588 -5.99 2.80 -13.80
N ALA A 589 -7.18 3.33 -14.11
CA ALA A 589 -7.50 4.75 -13.96
C ALA A 589 -7.21 5.33 -12.57
N PRO A 590 -7.48 4.61 -11.45
CA PRO A 590 -7.17 5.11 -10.12
C PRO A 590 -5.69 5.47 -9.91
N THR A 591 -4.77 4.94 -10.72
CA THR A 591 -3.36 5.32 -10.70
C THR A 591 -3.18 6.80 -11.02
N THR A 592 -3.90 7.30 -12.03
CA THR A 592 -3.85 8.73 -12.40
C THR A 592 -4.47 9.60 -11.32
N ASP A 593 -5.58 9.18 -10.72
CA ASP A 593 -6.24 9.89 -9.63
C ASP A 593 -5.35 10.00 -8.38
N VAL A 594 -4.68 8.90 -8.01
CA VAL A 594 -3.72 8.89 -6.89
C VAL A 594 -2.57 9.86 -7.16
N ILE A 595 -2.06 9.94 -8.40
CA ILE A 595 -1.00 10.88 -8.76
C ILE A 595 -1.51 12.33 -8.75
N ARG A 596 -2.70 12.61 -9.32
CA ARG A 596 -3.33 13.94 -9.31
C ARG A 596 -3.53 14.43 -7.87
N GLN A 597 -4.12 13.59 -7.02
CA GLN A 597 -4.35 13.90 -5.62
C GLN A 597 -3.04 14.04 -4.83
N GLY A 598 -2.04 13.22 -5.14
CA GLY A 598 -0.71 13.31 -4.54
C GLY A 598 -0.02 14.65 -4.85
N ARG A 599 -0.06 15.09 -6.12
CA ARG A 599 0.49 16.39 -6.54
C ARG A 599 -0.24 17.56 -5.91
N SER A 600 -1.57 17.53 -5.92
CA SER A 600 -2.41 18.54 -5.28
C SER A 600 -2.14 18.65 -3.78
N THR A 601 -2.13 17.53 -3.07
CA THR A 601 -1.82 17.47 -1.64
C THR A 601 -0.43 18.03 -1.35
N LEU A 602 0.59 17.63 -2.11
CA LEU A 602 1.97 18.11 -1.90
C LEU A 602 2.09 19.62 -2.09
N VAL A 603 1.50 20.17 -3.16
CA VAL A 603 1.44 21.62 -3.39
C VAL A 603 0.71 22.31 -2.26
N THR A 604 -0.42 21.75 -1.82
CA THR A 604 -1.23 22.29 -0.73
C THR A 604 -0.49 22.31 0.60
N THR A 605 0.26 21.26 0.89
CA THR A 605 1.12 21.21 2.08
C THR A 605 2.26 22.23 2.00
N LEU A 606 2.93 22.38 0.84
CA LEU A 606 3.99 23.37 0.67
C LEU A 606 3.48 24.81 0.83
N GLN A 607 2.34 25.16 0.24
CA GLN A 607 1.75 26.49 0.43
C GLN A 607 1.36 26.73 1.89
N MET A 608 0.79 25.73 2.58
CA MET A 608 0.46 25.85 4.01
C MET A 608 1.69 26.09 4.87
N PHE A 609 2.81 25.39 4.61
CA PHE A 609 4.06 25.63 5.32
C PHE A 609 4.62 27.02 5.05
N LYS A 610 4.55 27.52 3.81
CA LYS A 610 4.99 28.89 3.51
C LYS A 610 4.15 29.93 4.25
N ILE A 611 2.83 29.78 4.22
CA ILE A 611 1.90 30.69 4.93
C ILE A 611 2.17 30.66 6.43
N LEU A 612 2.31 29.45 7.02
CA LEU A 612 2.58 29.31 8.45
C LEU A 612 3.93 29.93 8.84
N GLY A 613 4.97 29.74 8.02
CA GLY A 613 6.29 30.35 8.23
C GLY A 613 6.24 31.88 8.21
N LEU A 614 5.54 32.46 7.23
CA LEU A 614 5.36 33.91 7.12
C LEU A 614 4.56 34.49 8.29
N ASN A 615 3.46 33.83 8.66
CA ASN A 615 2.65 34.25 9.81
C ASN A 615 3.46 34.16 11.11
N CYS A 616 4.23 33.08 11.31
CA CYS A 616 5.06 32.92 12.50
C CYS A 616 6.12 34.01 12.62
N LEU A 617 6.82 34.34 11.54
CA LEU A 617 7.83 35.40 11.54
C LEU A 617 7.20 36.79 11.75
N ALA A 618 6.04 37.06 11.15
CA ALA A 618 5.31 38.30 11.36
C ALA A 618 4.82 38.44 12.82
N THR A 619 4.20 37.40 13.38
CA THR A 619 3.74 37.39 14.78
C THR A 619 4.91 37.49 15.75
N ALA A 620 6.04 36.83 15.48
CA ALA A 620 7.23 36.93 16.33
C ALA A 620 7.74 38.37 16.42
N TYR A 621 7.72 39.12 15.31
CA TYR A 621 8.09 40.53 15.33
C TYR A 621 7.10 41.39 16.12
N VAL A 622 5.79 41.19 15.91
CA VAL A 622 4.73 41.90 16.66
C VAL A 622 4.88 41.63 18.17
N LEU A 623 5.08 40.38 18.57
CA LEU A 623 5.16 40.01 19.99
C LEU A 623 6.49 40.42 20.64
N SER A 624 7.59 40.52 19.89
CA SER A 624 8.91 40.84 20.46
C SER A 624 9.21 42.34 20.48
N VAL A 625 8.98 43.05 19.38
CA VAL A 625 9.35 44.47 19.26
C VAL A 625 8.15 45.34 19.63
N MET A 626 7.01 45.13 18.97
CA MET A 626 5.85 46.02 19.15
C MET A 626 5.22 45.91 20.55
N ASN A 627 5.32 44.73 21.19
CA ASN A 627 4.89 44.59 22.58
C ASN A 627 5.78 45.38 23.57
N LEU A 628 7.07 45.56 23.27
CA LEU A 628 7.95 46.43 24.08
C LEU A 628 7.58 47.90 23.90
N ASP A 629 7.06 48.27 22.72
CA ASP A 629 6.55 49.61 22.42
C ASP A 629 5.10 49.81 22.94
N GLY A 630 4.57 48.89 23.76
CA GLY A 630 3.24 49.00 24.36
C GLY A 630 2.08 48.72 23.40
N VAL A 631 2.36 48.19 22.21
CA VAL A 631 1.34 47.87 21.19
C VAL A 631 0.75 46.49 21.47
N LYS A 632 -0.54 46.44 21.82
CA LYS A 632 -1.28 45.21 22.11
C LYS A 632 -2.53 45.12 21.24
N LEU A 633 -2.92 43.90 20.87
CA LEU A 633 -4.18 43.64 20.15
C LEU A 633 -5.29 43.35 21.16
N GLY A 634 -6.51 43.85 20.91
CA GLY A 634 -7.66 43.54 21.75
C GLY A 634 -8.21 42.12 21.51
N ASP A 635 -8.91 41.54 22.49
CA ASP A 635 -9.45 40.16 22.40
C ASP A 635 -10.38 39.93 21.20
N VAL A 636 -11.26 40.90 20.92
CA VAL A 636 -12.19 40.85 19.78
C VAL A 636 -11.43 40.88 18.46
N GLN A 637 -10.42 41.74 18.37
CA GLN A 637 -9.56 41.88 17.18
C GLN A 637 -8.80 40.58 16.89
N ALA A 638 -8.20 39.99 17.94
CA ALA A 638 -7.51 38.71 17.86
C ALA A 638 -8.44 37.55 17.47
N THR A 639 -9.65 37.51 18.03
CA THR A 639 -10.67 36.50 17.71
C THR A 639 -11.06 36.55 16.23
N ILE A 640 -11.31 37.74 15.69
CA ILE A 640 -11.68 37.92 14.28
C ILE A 640 -10.53 37.50 13.36
N SER A 641 -9.30 37.93 13.67
CA SER A 641 -8.11 37.52 12.92
C SER A 641 -7.93 35.99 12.92
N GLY A 642 -8.14 35.35 14.08
CA GLY A 642 -8.11 33.91 14.24
C GLY A 642 -9.15 33.19 13.40
N VAL A 643 -10.40 33.67 13.40
CA VAL A 643 -11.50 33.11 12.58
C VAL A 643 -11.20 33.22 11.09
N PHE A 644 -10.71 34.37 10.61
CA PHE A 644 -10.29 34.53 9.22
C PHE A 644 -9.13 33.58 8.85
N THR A 645 -8.15 33.44 9.75
CA THR A 645 -7.03 32.50 9.56
C THR A 645 -7.53 31.07 9.40
N ALA A 646 -8.42 30.64 10.30
CA ALA A 646 -8.99 29.29 10.28
C ALA A 646 -9.82 29.04 9.00
N ALA A 647 -10.65 30.00 8.60
CA ALA A 647 -11.46 29.92 7.39
C ALA A 647 -10.58 29.79 6.13
N PHE A 648 -9.53 30.60 6.00
CA PHE A 648 -8.62 30.52 4.85
C PHE A 648 -7.87 29.20 4.78
N PHE A 649 -7.38 28.67 5.90
CA PHE A 649 -6.74 27.35 5.91
C PHE A 649 -7.71 26.24 5.52
N LEU A 650 -8.96 26.29 5.98
CA LEU A 650 -9.98 25.31 5.60
C LEU A 650 -10.21 25.32 4.09
N PHE A 651 -10.44 26.49 3.48
CA PHE A 651 -10.74 26.58 2.05
C PHE A 651 -9.53 26.26 1.15
N ILE A 652 -8.30 26.52 1.62
CA ILE A 652 -7.09 26.10 0.93
C ILE A 652 -6.90 24.58 0.98
N SER A 653 -7.19 23.95 2.12
CA SER A 653 -7.11 22.50 2.25
C SER A 653 -8.08 21.76 1.32
N HIS A 654 -9.20 22.41 0.97
CA HIS A 654 -10.25 21.88 0.09
C HIS A 654 -10.03 22.17 -1.42
N ALA A 655 -8.85 22.69 -1.81
CA ALA A 655 -8.52 22.92 -3.21
C ALA A 655 -8.59 21.61 -4.01
N ARG A 656 -9.33 21.61 -5.13
CA ARG A 656 -9.51 20.43 -5.97
C ARG A 656 -8.36 20.29 -6.98
N PRO A 657 -7.86 19.06 -7.23
CA PRO A 657 -6.91 18.81 -8.30
C PRO A 657 -7.54 19.06 -9.67
N LEU A 658 -6.71 19.40 -10.65
CA LEU A 658 -7.13 19.43 -12.05
C LEU A 658 -7.31 18.02 -12.62
N PRO A 659 -8.26 17.79 -13.54
CA PRO A 659 -8.49 16.48 -14.15
C PRO A 659 -7.38 16.05 -15.09
N THR A 660 -6.55 16.97 -15.58
CA THR A 660 -5.44 16.68 -16.50
C THR A 660 -4.11 16.66 -15.76
N LEU A 661 -3.28 15.64 -16.00
CA LEU A 661 -1.93 15.61 -15.47
C LEU A 661 -0.95 16.50 -16.26
N SER A 662 -0.32 17.45 -15.58
CA SER A 662 0.71 18.31 -16.17
C SER A 662 2.06 17.57 -16.32
N ALA A 663 2.94 18.05 -17.22
CA ALA A 663 4.32 17.57 -17.29
C ALA A 663 5.19 18.10 -16.13
N GLU A 664 4.85 19.29 -15.62
CA GLU A 664 5.53 19.91 -14.49
C GLU A 664 5.35 19.11 -13.20
N ARG A 665 6.36 19.18 -12.32
CA ARG A 665 6.36 18.48 -11.03
C ARG A 665 6.40 19.50 -9.88
N PRO A 666 5.68 19.24 -8.79
CA PRO A 666 5.83 20.03 -7.57
C PRO A 666 7.21 19.80 -6.94
N HIS A 667 7.67 20.77 -6.14
CA HIS A 667 8.90 20.59 -5.38
C HIS A 667 8.76 19.44 -4.38
N PRO A 668 9.77 18.56 -4.25
CA PRO A 668 9.66 17.39 -3.39
C PRO A 668 9.87 17.71 -1.90
N ASN A 669 10.60 18.78 -1.59
CA ASN A 669 11.04 19.13 -0.24
C ASN A 669 10.69 20.57 0.11
N ILE A 670 10.36 20.80 1.38
CA ILE A 670 10.15 22.14 1.95
C ILE A 670 11.48 22.91 1.99
N PHE A 671 12.58 22.24 2.35
CA PHE A 671 13.92 22.82 2.37
C PHE A 671 14.54 22.82 0.97
N CYS A 672 14.02 23.67 0.10
CA CYS A 672 14.62 23.99 -1.19
C CYS A 672 14.85 25.50 -1.31
N SER A 673 15.81 25.89 -2.16
CA SER A 673 16.16 27.30 -2.35
C SER A 673 14.94 28.15 -2.70
N TYR A 674 14.06 27.64 -3.56
CA TYR A 674 12.80 28.30 -3.91
C TYR A 674 11.97 28.71 -2.68
N VAL A 675 11.63 27.75 -1.80
CA VAL A 675 10.79 28.01 -0.63
C VAL A 675 11.50 28.95 0.35
N PHE A 676 12.81 28.78 0.55
CA PHE A 676 13.57 29.63 1.47
C PHE A 676 13.67 31.09 1.00
N LEU A 677 14.01 31.31 -0.28
CA LEU A 677 14.06 32.67 -0.85
C LEU A 677 12.67 33.32 -0.93
N SER A 678 11.62 32.53 -1.15
CA SER A 678 10.22 32.99 -1.13
C SER A 678 9.85 33.50 0.26
N LEU A 679 10.10 32.68 1.29
CA LEU A 679 9.84 33.03 2.69
C LEU A 679 10.62 34.27 3.14
N LEU A 680 11.93 34.31 2.92
CA LEU A 680 12.78 35.41 3.39
C LEU A 680 12.45 36.72 2.67
N GLY A 681 12.24 36.68 1.36
CA GLY A 681 11.91 37.87 0.58
C GLY A 681 10.55 38.45 0.92
N GLN A 682 9.50 37.61 1.02
CA GLN A 682 8.17 38.08 1.44
C GLN A 682 8.20 38.58 2.89
N PHE A 683 8.92 37.91 3.80
CA PHE A 683 9.07 38.37 5.18
C PHE A 683 9.74 39.74 5.25
N ALA A 684 10.81 39.99 4.49
CA ALA A 684 11.48 41.29 4.45
C ALA A 684 10.55 42.41 3.98
N VAL A 685 9.74 42.16 2.95
CA VAL A 685 8.74 43.11 2.45
C VAL A 685 7.64 43.36 3.50
N HIS A 686 7.14 42.31 4.14
CA HIS A 686 6.12 42.42 5.19
C HIS A 686 6.64 43.20 6.40
N LEU A 687 7.86 42.92 6.83
CA LEU A 687 8.52 43.61 7.94
C LEU A 687 8.74 45.09 7.62
N PHE A 688 9.23 45.40 6.41
CA PHE A 688 9.40 46.77 5.96
C PHE A 688 8.08 47.54 5.94
N PHE A 689 7.00 46.92 5.43
CA PHE A 689 5.67 47.52 5.41
C PHE A 689 5.13 47.76 6.83
N LEU A 690 5.29 46.80 7.73
CA LEU A 690 4.87 46.91 9.12
C LEU A 690 5.60 48.04 9.86
N ILE A 691 6.94 48.04 9.80
CA ILE A 691 7.77 49.09 10.44
C ILE A 691 7.43 50.47 9.89
N SER A 692 7.32 50.61 8.57
CA SER A 692 7.02 51.90 7.94
C SER A 692 5.64 52.42 8.32
N SER A 693 4.65 51.52 8.42
CA SER A 693 3.28 51.87 8.80
C SER A 693 3.17 52.30 10.25
N VAL A 694 3.85 51.59 11.16
CA VAL A 694 3.89 51.94 12.59
C VAL A 694 4.61 53.27 12.80
N LYS A 695 5.80 53.46 12.22
CA LYS A 695 6.55 54.73 12.30
C LYS A 695 5.80 55.92 11.73
N GLU A 696 5.01 55.72 10.68
CA GLU A 696 4.17 56.78 10.14
C GLU A 696 3.00 57.10 11.07
N ALA A 697 2.43 56.10 11.76
CA ALA A 697 1.38 56.30 12.76
C ALA A 697 1.87 57.03 14.01
N GLU A 698 3.09 56.72 14.49
CA GLU A 698 3.74 57.38 15.63
C GLU A 698 3.84 58.89 15.45
N LYS A 699 4.09 59.38 14.22
CA LYS A 699 4.15 60.84 13.94
C LYS A 699 2.85 61.59 14.25
N TYR A 700 1.73 60.89 14.31
CA TYR A 700 0.41 61.45 14.61
C TYR A 700 0.00 61.24 16.07
N MET A 701 0.84 60.59 16.88
CA MET A 701 0.59 60.31 18.30
C MET A 701 1.50 61.19 19.16
N PRO A 702 1.00 61.81 20.25
CA PRO A 702 1.87 62.48 21.22
C PRO A 702 2.76 61.47 21.95
N ASP A 703 3.97 61.89 22.37
CA ASP A 703 4.92 61.08 23.15
C ASP A 703 4.32 60.76 24.54
N GLU A 704 3.48 59.73 24.62
CA GLU A 704 3.00 59.14 25.87
C GLU A 704 3.84 57.89 26.17
N CYS A 705 4.46 57.83 27.35
CA CYS A 705 5.16 56.64 27.82
C CYS A 705 4.14 55.53 28.13
N ILE A 706 3.95 54.59 27.21
CA ILE A 706 3.13 53.40 27.45
C ILE A 706 3.97 52.36 28.18
N GLU A 707 3.55 51.98 29.39
CA GLU A 707 4.20 50.89 30.12
C GLU A 707 3.85 49.53 29.46
N PRO A 708 4.84 48.65 29.18
CA PRO A 708 4.62 47.36 28.51
C PRO A 708 3.60 46.44 29.22
N ASP A 709 3.44 46.58 30.54
CA ASP A 709 2.55 45.74 31.36
C ASP A 709 1.15 46.33 31.61
N SER A 710 0.83 47.49 31.00
CA SER A 710 -0.49 48.11 31.12
C SER A 710 -1.59 47.37 30.34
N ASP A 711 -2.85 47.53 30.77
CA ASP A 711 -4.02 46.96 30.09
C ASP A 711 -4.21 47.55 28.68
N PHE A 712 -4.93 46.83 27.81
CA PHE A 712 -5.16 47.28 26.44
C PHE A 712 -5.91 48.63 26.39
N HIS A 713 -5.23 49.65 25.87
CA HIS A 713 -5.81 50.97 25.59
C HIS A 713 -5.89 51.23 24.06
N PRO A 714 -7.06 51.62 23.53
CA PRO A 714 -7.19 51.95 22.12
C PRO A 714 -6.33 53.17 21.75
N ASN A 715 -5.35 52.99 20.89
CA ASN A 715 -4.52 54.08 20.35
C ASN A 715 -4.38 53.94 18.83
N LEU A 716 -3.81 54.98 18.21
CA LEU A 716 -3.64 55.03 16.75
C LEU A 716 -2.70 53.92 16.25
N VAL A 717 -1.62 53.65 16.98
CA VAL A 717 -0.63 52.63 16.63
C VAL A 717 -1.21 51.22 16.68
N ASN A 718 -2.03 50.89 17.70
CA ASN A 718 -2.77 49.63 17.84
C ASN A 718 -3.74 49.43 16.67
N THR A 719 -4.43 50.50 16.28
CA THR A 719 -5.36 50.50 15.14
C THR A 719 -4.63 50.19 13.83
N VAL A 720 -3.53 50.91 13.55
CA VAL A 720 -2.71 50.69 12.35
C VAL A 720 -2.07 49.32 12.35
N SER A 721 -1.57 48.87 13.50
CA SER A 721 -0.95 47.55 13.67
C SER A 721 -1.92 46.40 13.40
N TYR A 722 -3.17 46.51 13.90
CA TYR A 722 -4.22 45.54 13.60
C TYR A 722 -4.58 45.54 12.12
N MET A 723 -4.83 46.70 11.52
CA MET A 723 -5.18 46.82 10.09
C MET A 723 -4.08 46.27 9.19
N VAL A 724 -2.82 46.64 9.45
CA VAL A 724 -1.65 46.14 8.72
C VAL A 724 -1.49 44.63 8.91
N GLY A 725 -1.64 44.12 10.14
CA GLY A 725 -1.58 42.68 10.42
C GLY A 725 -2.61 41.89 9.60
N MET A 726 -3.84 42.39 9.51
CA MET A 726 -4.88 41.78 8.68
C MET A 726 -4.59 41.89 7.17
N MET A 727 -4.08 43.02 6.69
CA MET A 727 -3.67 43.20 5.30
C MET A 727 -2.54 42.23 4.90
N LEU A 728 -1.53 42.09 5.77
CA LEU A 728 -0.43 41.14 5.61
C LEU A 728 -0.95 39.70 5.56
N GLN A 729 -1.90 39.36 6.42
CA GLN A 729 -2.52 38.04 6.46
C GLN A 729 -3.21 37.73 5.12
N VAL A 730 -4.08 38.61 4.62
CA VAL A 730 -4.77 38.44 3.33
C VAL A 730 -3.77 38.31 2.17
N ALA A 731 -2.79 39.21 2.12
CA ALA A 731 -1.76 39.19 1.07
C ALA A 731 -0.97 37.88 1.07
N THR A 732 -0.59 37.39 2.27
CA THR A 732 0.12 36.12 2.44
C THR A 732 -0.66 34.95 1.85
N PHE A 733 -1.96 34.86 2.13
CA PHE A 733 -2.82 33.79 1.61
C PHE A 733 -3.03 33.90 0.09
N ALA A 734 -3.26 35.11 -0.43
CA ALA A 734 -3.52 35.34 -1.85
C ALA A 734 -2.27 35.12 -2.72
N VAL A 735 -1.09 35.60 -2.30
CA VAL A 735 0.17 35.51 -3.06
C VAL A 735 0.70 34.07 -3.09
N ASN A 736 0.64 33.36 -1.96
CA ASN A 736 1.20 32.03 -1.83
C ASN A 736 0.28 30.91 -2.35
N TYR A 737 -0.98 31.20 -2.66
CA TYR A 737 -1.90 30.23 -3.24
C TYR A 737 -1.38 29.73 -4.60
N MET A 738 -1.31 28.42 -4.73
CA MET A 738 -0.86 27.74 -5.94
C MET A 738 -2.06 27.05 -6.62
N GLY A 739 -2.50 27.62 -7.75
CA GLY A 739 -3.50 27.03 -8.64
C GLY A 739 -2.88 26.16 -9.73
N HIS A 740 -3.10 26.53 -11.00
CA HIS A 740 -2.49 25.83 -12.13
C HIS A 740 -0.97 25.74 -11.99
N PRO A 741 -0.35 24.62 -12.42
CA PRO A 741 -0.95 23.50 -13.18
C PRO A 741 -1.43 22.30 -12.33
N PHE A 742 -1.51 22.42 -11.01
CA PHE A 742 -1.81 21.29 -10.12
C PHE A 742 -3.21 21.35 -9.51
N ASN A 743 -3.61 22.54 -9.07
CA ASN A 743 -4.90 22.81 -8.43
C ASN A 743 -5.71 23.76 -9.30
N GLN A 744 -7.00 23.86 -9.00
CA GLN A 744 -7.85 24.92 -9.52
C GLN A 744 -7.29 26.31 -9.15
N SER A 745 -7.49 27.29 -10.02
CA SER A 745 -7.17 28.69 -9.76
C SER A 745 -8.05 29.29 -8.66
N ILE A 746 -7.66 30.46 -8.12
CA ILE A 746 -8.48 31.18 -7.13
C ILE A 746 -9.89 31.46 -7.69
N SER A 747 -10.00 31.84 -8.97
CA SER A 747 -11.28 32.10 -9.64
C SER A 747 -12.20 30.87 -9.76
N GLU A 748 -11.62 29.68 -9.87
CA GLU A 748 -12.36 28.42 -9.96
C GLU A 748 -12.74 27.88 -8.57
N ASN A 749 -11.90 28.13 -7.57
CA ASN A 749 -12.18 27.81 -6.17
C ASN A 749 -13.11 28.85 -5.54
N LYS A 750 -14.40 28.80 -5.92
CA LYS A 750 -15.42 29.76 -5.48
C LYS A 750 -15.46 29.98 -3.95
N PRO A 751 -15.40 28.96 -3.08
CA PRO A 751 -15.37 29.18 -1.63
C PRO A 751 -14.19 30.05 -1.18
N PHE A 752 -12.98 29.78 -1.68
CA PHE A 752 -11.80 30.56 -1.33
C PHE A 752 -11.86 31.98 -1.91
N LEU A 753 -12.34 32.13 -3.15
CA LEU A 753 -12.55 33.44 -3.77
C LEU A 753 -13.51 34.31 -2.96
N TYR A 754 -14.68 33.79 -2.58
CA TYR A 754 -15.65 34.55 -1.80
C TYR A 754 -15.12 34.91 -0.42
N ALA A 755 -14.39 34.00 0.24
CA ALA A 755 -13.73 34.31 1.51
C ALA A 755 -12.69 35.43 1.34
N LEU A 756 -11.89 35.39 0.29
CA LEU A 756 -10.87 36.41 0.00
C LEU A 756 -11.50 37.77 -0.30
N LEU A 757 -12.53 37.81 -1.15
CA LEU A 757 -13.28 39.03 -1.46
C LEU A 757 -13.99 39.60 -0.24
N GLY A 758 -14.60 38.74 0.58
CA GLY A 758 -15.24 39.14 1.83
C GLY A 758 -14.24 39.75 2.82
N ALA A 759 -13.04 39.17 2.91
CA ALA A 759 -11.98 39.69 3.75
C ALA A 759 -11.47 41.05 3.23
N VAL A 760 -11.12 41.16 1.94
CA VAL A 760 -10.72 42.45 1.33
C VAL A 760 -11.81 43.51 1.52
N GLY A 761 -13.08 43.17 1.28
CA GLY A 761 -14.22 44.04 1.51
C GLY A 761 -14.31 44.52 2.97
N PHE A 762 -14.24 43.59 3.92
CA PHE A 762 -14.23 43.89 5.35
C PHE A 762 -13.09 44.85 5.74
N PHE A 763 -11.88 44.66 5.20
CA PHE A 763 -10.75 45.57 5.48
C PHE A 763 -10.90 46.93 4.83
N THR A 764 -11.41 46.99 3.60
CA THR A 764 -11.69 48.29 2.96
C THR A 764 -12.73 49.08 3.74
N VAL A 765 -13.74 48.42 4.31
CA VAL A 765 -14.76 49.05 5.17
C VAL A 765 -14.13 49.58 6.45
N ILE A 766 -13.34 48.77 7.15
CA ILE A 766 -12.67 49.16 8.40
C ILE A 766 -11.70 50.32 8.16
N THR A 767 -10.87 50.25 7.11
CA THR A 767 -9.85 51.26 6.80
C THR A 767 -10.47 52.57 6.30
N SER A 768 -11.59 52.50 5.58
CA SER A 768 -12.26 53.71 5.04
C SER A 768 -13.08 54.48 6.07
N ASP A 769 -13.28 53.90 7.26
CA ASP A 769 -14.16 54.44 8.32
C ASP A 769 -15.60 54.70 7.85
N LEU A 770 -16.10 53.86 6.93
CA LEU A 770 -17.43 54.02 6.33
C LEU A 770 -18.57 53.71 7.32
N PHE A 771 -18.32 52.80 8.27
CA PHE A 771 -19.26 52.39 9.32
C PHE A 771 -18.62 52.58 10.69
N ARG A 772 -18.84 53.74 11.30
CA ARG A 772 -18.21 54.13 12.57
C ARG A 772 -18.56 53.19 13.72
N ASP A 773 -19.81 52.76 13.80
CA ASP A 773 -20.29 51.84 14.85
C ASP A 773 -19.51 50.52 14.89
N LEU A 774 -19.11 50.01 13.71
CA LEU A 774 -18.32 48.78 13.60
C LEU A 774 -16.88 49.00 14.09
N ASN A 775 -16.29 50.13 13.73
CA ASN A 775 -14.93 50.49 14.16
C ASN A 775 -14.87 50.76 15.67
N ASP A 776 -15.90 51.39 16.25
CA ASP A 776 -16.00 51.60 17.69
C ASP A 776 -16.20 50.27 18.45
N TRP A 777 -17.00 49.33 17.90
CA TRP A 777 -17.12 47.98 18.46
C TRP A 777 -15.79 47.21 18.45
N LEU A 778 -14.97 47.41 17.40
CA LEU A 778 -13.61 46.86 17.31
C LEU A 778 -12.56 47.65 18.11
N LYS A 779 -12.97 48.72 18.82
CA LYS A 779 -12.08 49.64 19.54
C LYS A 779 -10.98 50.25 18.66
N LEU A 780 -11.35 50.68 17.45
CA LEU A 780 -10.44 51.30 16.47
C LEU A 780 -10.55 52.83 16.49
N VAL A 781 -9.39 53.49 16.61
CA VAL A 781 -9.26 54.96 16.63
C VAL A 781 -9.39 55.52 15.20
N PRO A 782 -10.08 56.65 14.98
CA PRO A 782 -10.22 57.23 13.64
C PRO A 782 -8.85 57.58 13.04
N LEU A 783 -8.63 57.16 11.79
CA LEU A 783 -7.41 57.45 11.04
C LEU A 783 -7.45 58.86 10.43
N PRO A 784 -6.37 59.66 10.52
CA PRO A 784 -6.22 60.85 9.69
C PRO A 784 -6.29 60.49 8.21
N ARG A 785 -7.01 61.29 7.40
CA ARG A 785 -7.22 61.01 5.96
C ARG A 785 -5.90 60.78 5.20
N ALA A 786 -4.88 61.58 5.51
CA ALA A 786 -3.55 61.45 4.90
C ALA A 786 -2.86 60.11 5.24
N LEU A 787 -2.99 59.62 6.47
CA LEU A 787 -2.43 58.34 6.91
C LEU A 787 -3.17 57.17 6.26
N ARG A 788 -4.51 57.24 6.25
CA ARG A 788 -5.37 56.22 5.63
C ARG A 788 -5.03 56.01 4.15
N ASP A 789 -4.97 57.09 3.38
CA ASP A 789 -4.73 57.00 1.94
C ASP A 789 -3.31 56.48 1.64
N LYS A 790 -2.31 56.87 2.46
CA LYS A 790 -0.96 56.29 2.42
C LYS A 790 -0.95 54.79 2.70
N LEU A 791 -1.63 54.34 3.76
CA LEU A 791 -1.69 52.92 4.14
C LEU A 791 -2.30 52.06 3.02
N MET A 792 -3.37 52.54 2.37
CA MET A 792 -3.99 51.83 1.25
C MET A 792 -3.06 51.71 0.04
N ILE A 793 -2.31 52.77 -0.29
CA ILE A 793 -1.32 52.75 -1.37
C ILE A 793 -0.17 51.80 -1.04
N TRP A 794 0.35 51.86 0.18
CA TRP A 794 1.44 50.99 0.63
C TRP A 794 1.01 49.52 0.68
N ALA A 795 -0.23 49.23 1.08
CA ALA A 795 -0.78 47.88 1.06
C ALA A 795 -0.84 47.30 -0.35
N LEU A 796 -1.29 48.10 -1.33
CA LEU A 796 -1.31 47.71 -2.74
C LEU A 796 0.10 47.44 -3.28
N LEU A 797 1.06 48.31 -2.96
CA LEU A 797 2.46 48.16 -3.36
C LEU A 797 3.10 46.92 -2.73
N MET A 798 2.87 46.69 -1.43
CA MET A 798 3.32 45.50 -0.72
C MET A 798 2.80 44.23 -1.39
N PHE A 799 1.50 44.17 -1.70
CA PHE A 799 0.90 43.04 -2.40
C PHE A 799 1.54 42.80 -3.77
N LEU A 800 1.74 43.86 -4.58
CA LEU A 800 2.34 43.75 -5.91
C LEU A 800 3.80 43.29 -5.83
N CYS A 801 4.59 43.80 -4.88
CA CYS A 801 5.96 43.39 -4.64
C CYS A 801 6.04 41.91 -4.24
N CYS A 802 5.24 41.46 -3.27
CA CYS A 802 5.20 40.05 -2.86
C CYS A 802 4.73 39.14 -4.01
N TYR A 803 3.71 39.56 -4.77
CA TYR A 803 3.17 38.81 -5.91
C TYR A 803 4.22 38.63 -7.01
N THR A 804 4.91 39.72 -7.39
CA THR A 804 5.95 39.69 -8.43
C THR A 804 7.16 38.87 -7.99
N TRP A 805 7.62 39.03 -6.74
CA TRP A 805 8.70 38.25 -6.16
C TRP A 805 8.40 36.74 -6.21
N GLU A 806 7.22 36.35 -5.77
CA GLU A 806 6.80 34.95 -5.75
C GLU A 806 6.68 34.35 -7.17
N ARG A 807 6.21 35.13 -8.15
CA ARG A 807 6.13 34.70 -9.56
C ARG A 807 7.52 34.55 -10.18
N LEU A 808 8.43 35.48 -9.89
CA LEU A 808 9.81 35.43 -10.38
C LEU A 808 10.55 34.22 -9.84
N LEU A 809 10.43 33.92 -8.55
CA LEU A 809 11.06 32.75 -7.95
C LEU A 809 10.50 31.43 -8.50
N ARG A 810 9.19 31.35 -8.75
CA ARG A 810 8.57 30.18 -9.40
C ARG A 810 9.14 29.93 -10.79
N TRP A 811 9.35 30.99 -11.56
CA TRP A 811 9.96 30.90 -12.88
C TRP A 811 11.44 30.52 -12.82
N ALA A 812 12.21 31.12 -11.90
CA ALA A 812 13.64 30.88 -11.76
C ALA A 812 13.99 29.48 -11.24
N PHE A 813 13.14 28.88 -10.41
CA PHE A 813 13.37 27.60 -9.75
C PHE A 813 12.25 26.58 -10.02
N PRO A 814 12.09 26.07 -11.25
CA PRO A 814 11.06 25.06 -11.53
C PRO A 814 11.39 23.71 -10.86
N GLY A 815 10.36 22.93 -10.53
CA GLY A 815 10.53 21.57 -10.02
C GLY A 815 11.13 20.64 -11.09
N LYS A 816 12.39 20.24 -10.91
CA LYS A 816 13.12 19.38 -11.86
C LYS A 816 12.94 17.89 -11.56
N MET A 817 13.05 17.04 -12.59
CA MET A 817 13.17 15.60 -12.40
C MET A 817 14.44 15.25 -11.60
N PRO A 818 14.38 14.31 -10.63
CA PRO A 818 15.56 13.80 -9.97
C PRO A 818 16.52 13.19 -11.01
N ALA A 819 17.80 13.58 -10.96
CA ALA A 819 18.85 13.03 -11.83
C ALA A 819 19.23 11.61 -11.40
N TRP A 820 18.30 10.66 -11.55
CA TRP A 820 18.48 9.27 -11.13
C TRP A 820 19.69 8.61 -11.82
N ARG A 821 20.04 9.01 -13.06
CA ARG A 821 21.26 8.57 -13.76
C ARG A 821 22.54 8.88 -12.97
N LYS A 822 22.67 10.09 -12.43
CA LYS A 822 23.82 10.49 -11.59
C LYS A 822 23.90 9.65 -10.30
N ARG A 823 22.74 9.39 -9.67
CA ARG A 823 22.68 8.59 -8.45
C ARG A 823 22.98 7.12 -8.71
N GLN A 824 22.52 6.56 -9.83
CA GLN A 824 22.88 5.22 -10.28
C GLN A 824 24.39 5.09 -10.46
N GLN A 825 25.03 6.00 -11.20
CA GLN A 825 26.49 5.99 -11.40
C GLN A 825 27.24 6.02 -10.06
N HIS A 826 26.80 6.85 -9.11
CA HIS A 826 27.40 6.90 -7.78
C HIS A 826 27.22 5.62 -6.96
N VAL A 827 26.02 5.02 -6.98
CA VAL A 827 25.74 3.75 -6.27
C VAL A 827 26.52 2.59 -6.89
N ALA A 828 26.58 2.52 -8.22
CA ALA A 828 27.37 1.53 -8.94
C ALA A 828 28.87 1.64 -8.58
N ALA A 829 29.43 2.85 -8.66
CA ALA A 829 30.83 3.11 -8.29
C ALA A 829 31.13 2.77 -6.81
N THR A 830 30.19 3.04 -5.90
CA THR A 830 30.34 2.71 -4.47
C THR A 830 30.37 1.20 -4.22
N ILE A 831 29.57 0.42 -4.97
CA ILE A 831 29.56 -1.04 -4.86
C ILE A 831 30.81 -1.65 -5.47
N GLU A 832 31.28 -1.13 -6.61
CA GLU A 832 32.56 -1.55 -7.19
C GLU A 832 33.72 -1.29 -6.23
N LYS A 833 33.77 -0.10 -5.61
CA LYS A 833 34.78 0.25 -4.60
C LYS A 833 34.73 -0.67 -3.36
N LYS A 834 33.54 -1.11 -2.95
CA LYS A 834 33.36 -2.07 -1.84
C LYS A 834 33.75 -3.51 -2.19
N LYS A 835 33.90 -3.85 -3.48
CA LYS A 835 34.38 -5.15 -3.93
C LYS A 835 35.89 -5.18 -4.15
N SER A 836 36.50 -4.03 -4.45
CA SER A 836 37.95 -3.89 -4.57
C SER A 836 38.68 -3.77 -3.23
N LEU A 837 37.93 -3.49 -2.15
CA LEU A 837 38.36 -3.53 -0.74
C LEU A 837 37.93 -4.86 -0.14
#